data_AF-V4LHK5-F1
#
_entry.id   AF-V4LHK5-F1
#
_cell.length_a   1.000
_cell.length_b   1.000
_cell.length_c   1.000
_cell.angle_alpha   90.00
_cell.angle_beta   90.00
_cell.angle_gamma   90.00
#
_symmetry.space_group_name_H-M   'P 1'
#
loop_
_entity.id
_entity.type
_entity.pdbx_description
1 polymer ?
#
loop_
_entity_poly.entity_id
_entity_poly.type
_entity_poly.pdbx_seq_one_letter_code
_entity_poly.pdbx_strand_id
1 'polypeptide(L)'
;MPASPLSNSTSLTMPPLWQLLWMALAGSLLYLFAVALPQVPCWGLLALVALTAWPIWAYRTGNVLFHRRLVLDGVALPQGRLHRWFWSGHLTQALGVFSALILASLLLALATLLDAAHWTILALDGVLLSLISGPMQRWLALEVNADQAAPLARRWPLMALNLMVLTAGFLVVDFALGNADTRGMAWHQVAEQAFSAEAGATCPVIGWLSGTLAAAQALSWHASTLVIPSLPNPALQLAAWAIVLARAGLLAWLFTNLLLGVSALGERRRGIRRQPDGTLSLAFVYTIIVLAIPYLYATLELRDFDPSTLAKPARELVERINPCRLDPATAALSQRLDASLMQTRDAAITDANARIDDALHELFDKVEQGVDDYLDWYFTVIGEYQRLAALAVGDFGALMSAELEKRLFEDTGFAAELAALHMRLDAARAEHLRIAADALGHTVAQSSASVYCLPEVVDLDALEWTGAALQRDALHASTAAGAGAAAGALTAKLLAKKTGTAITAKLMAKKSVQTAATLAGKVATKKGGSLLLSALGGTALCAPGGPWALICGIGAGFATWFAVDKVVIEIDERRFRDQMRADLLATIEQQRERLAALLRTQQRTAIDAQLLALGRSPDPRFIPARDGLRSPMAP
;
A
#
# COMPACT_ATOMS: atom_id res chain seq x y z
N MET A 1 -42.29 -58.11 -26.72
CA MET A 1 -41.36 -57.05 -27.17
C MET A 1 -40.25 -56.95 -26.14
N PRO A 2 -38.98 -57.20 -26.50
CA PRO A 2 -37.89 -57.19 -25.55
C PRO A 2 -37.54 -55.75 -25.15
N ALA A 3 -37.19 -55.58 -23.88
CA ALA A 3 -36.73 -54.33 -23.30
C ALA A 3 -35.53 -53.79 -24.10
N SER A 4 -35.71 -52.61 -24.67
CA SER A 4 -34.63 -51.82 -25.26
C SER A 4 -33.55 -51.56 -24.20
N PRO A 5 -32.26 -51.72 -24.55
CA PRO A 5 -31.17 -51.54 -23.62
C PRO A 5 -31.14 -50.08 -23.16
N LEU A 6 -31.03 -49.91 -21.84
CA LEU A 6 -30.71 -48.66 -21.16
C LEU A 6 -29.59 -47.95 -21.93
N SER A 7 -29.94 -46.93 -22.71
CA SER A 7 -28.93 -46.03 -23.25
C SER A 7 -28.24 -45.42 -22.04
N ASN A 8 -26.96 -45.74 -21.86
CA ASN A 8 -26.08 -45.10 -20.89
C ASN A 8 -26.14 -43.58 -21.11
N SER A 9 -27.06 -42.92 -20.42
CA SER A 9 -27.07 -41.50 -20.22
C SER A 9 -25.90 -41.21 -19.29
N THR A 10 -24.69 -41.19 -19.86
CA THR A 10 -23.49 -40.67 -19.20
C THR A 10 -23.87 -39.34 -18.57
N SER A 11 -23.95 -39.37 -17.24
CA SER A 11 -24.46 -38.29 -16.42
C SER A 11 -23.69 -37.01 -16.73
N LEU A 12 -24.42 -35.93 -16.99
CA LEU A 12 -23.94 -34.59 -17.34
C LEU A 12 -23.19 -33.89 -16.19
N THR A 13 -22.47 -34.64 -15.37
CA THR A 13 -21.70 -34.10 -14.24
C THR A 13 -20.37 -33.53 -14.75
N MET A 14 -20.00 -32.36 -14.24
CA MET A 14 -18.68 -31.79 -14.52
C MET A 14 -17.59 -32.66 -13.86
N PRO A 15 -16.50 -33.00 -14.56
CA PRO A 15 -15.32 -33.56 -13.93
C PRO A 15 -14.87 -32.66 -12.78
N PRO A 16 -14.49 -33.23 -11.63
CA PRO A 16 -14.13 -32.47 -10.45
C PRO A 16 -12.97 -31.49 -10.74
N LEU A 17 -11.99 -31.88 -11.57
CA LEU A 17 -10.89 -30.99 -11.95
C LEU A 17 -11.35 -29.72 -12.68
N TRP A 18 -12.36 -29.84 -13.55
CA TRP A 18 -12.86 -28.69 -14.27
C TRP A 18 -13.67 -27.77 -13.36
N GLN A 19 -14.46 -28.35 -12.46
CA GLN A 19 -15.20 -27.58 -11.47
C GLN A 19 -14.27 -26.84 -10.52
N LEU A 20 -13.19 -27.49 -10.06
CA LEU A 20 -12.14 -26.88 -9.26
C LEU A 20 -11.51 -25.69 -9.98
N LEU A 21 -11.17 -25.82 -11.26
CA LEU A 21 -10.59 -24.72 -12.05
C LEU A 21 -11.52 -23.50 -12.09
N TRP A 22 -12.82 -23.69 -12.29
CA TRP A 22 -13.78 -22.59 -12.30
C TRP A 22 -13.98 -21.96 -10.91
N MET A 23 -14.02 -22.77 -9.85
CA MET A 23 -14.14 -22.27 -8.48
C MET A 23 -12.87 -21.52 -8.04
N ALA A 24 -11.70 -22.04 -8.36
CA ALA A 24 -10.42 -21.39 -8.12
C ALA A 24 -10.32 -20.05 -8.88
N LEU A 25 -10.69 -20.05 -10.17
CA LEU A 25 -10.75 -18.82 -10.97
C LEU A 25 -11.69 -17.78 -10.36
N ALA A 26 -12.87 -18.20 -9.88
CA ALA A 26 -13.82 -17.29 -9.25
C ALA A 26 -13.30 -16.72 -7.93
N GLY A 27 -12.66 -17.54 -7.09
CA GLY A 27 -12.00 -17.10 -5.86
C GLY A 27 -10.85 -16.12 -6.13
N SER A 28 -9.99 -16.43 -7.12
CA SER A 28 -8.89 -15.54 -7.52
C SER A 28 -9.40 -14.23 -8.11
N LEU A 29 -10.45 -14.26 -8.94
CA LEU A 29 -11.07 -13.03 -9.46
C LEU A 29 -11.70 -12.21 -8.34
N LEU A 30 -12.35 -12.83 -7.36
CA LEU A 30 -12.89 -12.12 -6.20
C LEU A 30 -11.76 -11.43 -5.39
N TYR A 31 -10.64 -12.12 -5.17
CA TYR A 31 -9.46 -11.53 -4.53
C TYR A 31 -8.93 -10.33 -5.31
N LEU A 32 -8.73 -10.49 -6.62
CA LEU A 32 -8.26 -9.40 -7.49
C LEU A 32 -9.23 -8.22 -7.50
N PHE A 33 -10.54 -8.48 -7.52
CA PHE A 33 -11.55 -7.43 -7.48
C PHE A 33 -11.57 -6.71 -6.13
N ALA A 34 -11.41 -7.44 -5.01
CA ALA A 34 -11.30 -6.84 -3.68
C ALA A 34 -10.08 -5.92 -3.57
N VAL A 35 -8.91 -6.37 -4.04
CA VAL A 35 -7.67 -5.56 -4.04
C VAL A 35 -7.76 -4.36 -4.99
N ALA A 36 -8.41 -4.52 -6.15
CA ALA A 36 -8.59 -3.43 -7.11
C ALA A 36 -9.66 -2.42 -6.69
N LEU A 37 -10.61 -2.81 -5.83
CA LEU A 37 -11.80 -2.03 -5.49
C LEU A 37 -11.49 -0.58 -5.05
N PRO A 38 -10.49 -0.30 -4.19
CA PRO A 38 -10.17 1.06 -3.77
C PRO A 38 -9.57 1.92 -4.88
N GLN A 39 -9.01 1.30 -5.93
CA GLN A 39 -8.31 1.99 -7.03
C GLN A 39 -9.22 2.25 -8.22
N VAL A 40 -10.41 1.65 -8.24
CA VAL A 40 -11.31 1.69 -9.39
C VAL A 40 -12.14 2.97 -9.37
N PRO A 41 -12.20 3.71 -10.50
CA PRO A 41 -13.07 4.88 -10.61
C PRO A 41 -14.54 4.45 -10.51
N CYS A 42 -15.44 5.37 -10.14
CA CYS A 42 -16.85 5.02 -9.90
C CYS A 42 -17.53 4.29 -11.07
N TRP A 43 -17.25 4.63 -12.33
CA TRP A 43 -17.83 3.90 -13.47
C TRP A 43 -17.39 2.43 -13.53
N GLY A 44 -16.17 2.11 -13.08
CA GLY A 44 -15.64 0.76 -13.06
C GLY A 44 -16.25 -0.11 -11.95
N LEU A 45 -16.80 0.51 -10.89
CA LEU A 45 -17.48 -0.20 -9.81
C LEU A 45 -18.65 -1.03 -10.33
N LEU A 46 -19.49 -0.44 -11.20
CA LEU A 46 -20.63 -1.14 -11.77
C LEU A 46 -20.19 -2.39 -12.55
N ALA A 47 -19.07 -2.32 -13.27
CA ALA A 47 -18.53 -3.46 -14.00
C ALA A 47 -18.08 -4.57 -13.05
N LEU A 48 -17.34 -4.24 -12.00
CA LEU A 48 -16.89 -5.23 -10.99
C LEU A 48 -18.07 -5.88 -10.26
N VAL A 49 -19.06 -5.08 -9.84
CA VAL A 49 -20.28 -5.58 -9.19
C VAL A 49 -21.07 -6.45 -10.16
N ALA A 50 -21.25 -6.06 -11.42
CA ALA A 50 -21.98 -6.85 -12.41
C ALA A 50 -21.29 -8.19 -12.72
N LEU A 51 -19.96 -8.20 -12.85
CA LEU A 51 -19.18 -9.43 -13.06
C LEU A 51 -19.32 -10.39 -11.88
N THR A 52 -19.30 -9.87 -10.66
CA THR A 52 -19.47 -10.66 -9.43
C THR A 52 -20.93 -11.11 -9.24
N ALA A 53 -21.90 -10.28 -9.64
CA ALA A 53 -23.33 -10.57 -9.53
C ALA A 53 -23.81 -11.65 -10.49
N TRP A 54 -23.18 -11.82 -11.65
CA TRP A 54 -23.61 -12.80 -12.64
C TRP A 54 -23.70 -14.24 -12.09
N PRO A 55 -22.65 -14.84 -11.51
CA PRO A 55 -22.75 -16.17 -10.91
C PRO A 55 -23.81 -16.24 -9.79
N ILE A 56 -23.86 -15.23 -8.91
CA ILE A 56 -24.86 -15.17 -7.82
C ILE A 56 -26.29 -15.17 -8.39
N TRP A 57 -26.53 -14.37 -9.43
CA TRP A 57 -27.80 -14.32 -10.16
C TRP A 57 -28.15 -15.69 -10.76
N ALA A 58 -27.19 -16.34 -11.41
CA ALA A 58 -27.42 -17.63 -12.06
C ALA A 58 -27.89 -18.72 -11.08
N TYR A 59 -27.30 -18.75 -9.88
CA TYR A 59 -27.71 -19.63 -8.79
C TYR A 59 -29.11 -19.28 -8.26
N ARG A 60 -29.31 -18.02 -7.82
CA ARG A 60 -30.56 -17.60 -7.18
C ARG A 60 -31.76 -17.72 -8.11
N THR A 61 -31.63 -17.25 -9.35
CA THR A 61 -32.69 -17.34 -10.33
C THR A 61 -33.03 -18.79 -10.68
N GLY A 62 -32.04 -19.68 -10.72
CA GLY A 62 -32.27 -21.12 -10.87
C GLY A 62 -33.17 -21.67 -9.75
N ASN A 63 -32.85 -21.34 -8.50
CA ASN A 63 -33.60 -21.79 -7.33
C ASN A 63 -35.02 -21.22 -7.25
N VAL A 64 -35.21 -19.94 -7.58
CA VAL A 64 -36.54 -19.31 -7.53
C VAL A 64 -37.42 -19.82 -8.67
N LEU A 65 -36.88 -19.97 -9.89
CA LEU A 65 -37.64 -20.53 -11.01
C LEU A 65 -38.00 -22.00 -10.77
N PHE A 66 -37.11 -22.79 -10.17
CA PHE A 66 -37.41 -24.17 -9.79
C PHE A 66 -38.58 -24.26 -8.79
N HIS A 67 -38.54 -23.49 -7.69
CA HIS A 67 -39.64 -23.47 -6.72
C HIS A 67 -40.95 -23.02 -7.35
N ARG A 68 -40.88 -21.98 -8.18
CA ARG A 68 -42.06 -21.46 -8.86
C ARG A 68 -42.66 -22.48 -9.80
N ARG A 69 -41.86 -23.18 -10.60
CA ARG A 69 -42.34 -24.23 -11.52
C ARG A 69 -42.99 -25.38 -10.74
N LEU A 70 -42.36 -25.85 -9.66
CA LEU A 70 -42.95 -26.85 -8.77
C LEU A 70 -44.32 -26.42 -8.21
N VAL A 71 -44.44 -25.18 -7.74
CA VAL A 71 -45.72 -24.65 -7.24
C VAL A 71 -46.75 -24.51 -8.37
N LEU A 72 -46.34 -24.03 -9.55
CA LEU A 72 -47.22 -23.89 -10.70
C LEU A 72 -47.73 -25.24 -11.21
N ASP A 73 -46.87 -26.26 -11.21
CA ASP A 73 -47.25 -27.61 -11.62
C ASP A 73 -48.21 -28.26 -10.59
N GLY A 74 -48.09 -27.90 -9.31
CA GLY A 74 -48.97 -28.38 -8.24
C GLY A 74 -50.31 -27.63 -8.11
N VAL A 75 -50.38 -26.36 -8.51
CA VAL A 75 -51.53 -25.48 -8.21
C VAL A 75 -52.26 -24.98 -9.47
N ALA A 76 -51.55 -24.77 -10.58
CA ALA A 76 -52.14 -24.16 -11.77
C ALA A 76 -52.61 -25.19 -12.80
N LEU A 77 -53.73 -24.92 -13.46
CA LEU A 77 -54.20 -25.72 -14.60
C LEU A 77 -53.18 -25.65 -15.74
N PRO A 78 -52.79 -26.78 -16.37
CA PRO A 78 -51.70 -26.84 -17.37
C PRO A 78 -51.87 -25.87 -18.57
N GLN A 79 -53.11 -25.58 -18.96
CA GLN A 79 -53.42 -24.70 -20.09
C GLN A 79 -53.83 -23.28 -19.68
N GLY A 80 -53.87 -23.01 -18.37
CA GLY A 80 -54.30 -21.74 -17.80
C GLY A 80 -53.42 -20.57 -18.23
N ARG A 81 -54.02 -19.39 -18.36
CA ARG A 81 -53.30 -18.13 -18.65
C ARG A 81 -52.25 -17.82 -17.57
N LEU A 82 -52.56 -18.11 -16.31
CA LEU A 82 -51.65 -17.99 -15.17
C LEU A 82 -50.38 -18.83 -15.37
N HIS A 83 -50.51 -20.09 -15.77
CA HIS A 83 -49.37 -20.96 -16.01
C HIS A 83 -48.47 -20.38 -17.11
N ARG A 84 -49.01 -20.02 -18.28
CA ARG A 84 -48.23 -19.44 -19.40
C ARG A 84 -47.51 -18.14 -19.05
N TRP A 85 -48.20 -17.20 -18.39
CA TRP A 85 -47.60 -15.90 -18.06
C TRP A 85 -46.52 -16.03 -16.99
N PHE A 86 -46.74 -16.92 -16.02
CA PHE A 86 -45.76 -17.15 -14.96
C PHE A 86 -44.66 -18.16 -15.31
N TRP A 87 -44.75 -18.91 -16.41
CA TRP A 87 -43.74 -19.91 -16.76
C TRP A 87 -42.43 -19.32 -17.29
N SER A 88 -42.51 -18.25 -18.09
CA SER A 88 -41.34 -17.60 -18.71
C SER A 88 -40.40 -16.95 -17.68
N GLY A 89 -41.00 -16.41 -16.63
CA GLY A 89 -40.31 -15.91 -15.45
C GLY A 89 -39.44 -14.68 -15.65
N HIS A 90 -39.57 -13.94 -16.75
CA HIS A 90 -38.77 -12.75 -17.04
C HIS A 90 -38.75 -11.72 -15.90
N LEU A 91 -39.91 -11.44 -15.28
CA LEU A 91 -39.99 -10.51 -14.13
C LEU A 91 -39.15 -11.01 -12.94
N THR A 92 -39.20 -12.31 -12.64
CA THR A 92 -38.42 -12.92 -11.56
C THR A 92 -36.94 -12.94 -11.88
N GLN A 93 -36.58 -13.12 -13.15
CA GLN A 93 -35.19 -13.01 -13.60
C GLN A 93 -34.66 -11.58 -13.43
N ALA A 94 -35.47 -10.56 -13.81
CA ALA A 94 -35.13 -9.14 -13.67
C ALA A 94 -35.01 -8.72 -12.19
N LEU A 95 -35.99 -9.05 -11.34
CA LEU A 95 -35.91 -8.82 -9.89
C LEU A 95 -34.73 -9.56 -9.25
N GLY A 96 -34.39 -10.73 -9.79
CA GLY A 96 -33.19 -11.47 -9.40
C GLY A 96 -31.90 -10.68 -9.62
N VAL A 97 -31.81 -9.85 -10.66
CA VAL A 97 -30.61 -9.03 -10.96
C VAL A 97 -30.35 -8.03 -9.83
N PHE A 98 -31.36 -7.27 -9.41
CA PHE A 98 -31.24 -6.32 -8.29
C PHE A 98 -30.74 -7.02 -7.03
N SER A 99 -31.35 -8.17 -6.71
CA SER A 99 -30.95 -8.95 -5.54
C SER A 99 -29.52 -9.46 -5.64
N ALA A 100 -29.04 -9.82 -6.83
CA ALA A 100 -27.68 -10.29 -7.05
C ALA A 100 -26.66 -9.15 -7.00
N LEU A 101 -27.01 -7.96 -7.52
CA LEU A 101 -26.18 -6.76 -7.43
C LEU A 101 -25.94 -6.36 -5.97
N ILE A 102 -26.99 -6.34 -5.14
CA ILE A 102 -26.86 -6.01 -3.71
C ILE A 102 -25.93 -7.01 -3.00
N LEU A 103 -26.13 -8.30 -3.24
CA LEU A 103 -25.27 -9.34 -2.64
C LEU A 103 -23.83 -9.29 -3.14
N ALA A 104 -23.62 -8.98 -4.42
CA ALA A 104 -22.29 -8.83 -4.99
C ALA A 104 -21.55 -7.61 -4.44
N SER A 105 -22.24 -6.47 -4.29
CA SER A 105 -21.67 -5.28 -3.65
C SER A 105 -21.27 -5.56 -2.21
N LEU A 106 -22.13 -6.25 -1.45
CA LEU A 106 -21.84 -6.62 -0.07
C LEU A 106 -20.68 -7.62 0.03
N LEU A 107 -20.63 -8.62 -0.85
CA LEU A 107 -19.53 -9.59 -0.91
C LEU A 107 -18.20 -8.90 -1.23
N LEU A 108 -18.18 -7.99 -2.22
CA LEU A 108 -16.98 -7.23 -2.58
C LEU A 108 -16.51 -6.33 -1.43
N ALA A 109 -17.43 -5.64 -0.76
CA ALA A 109 -17.10 -4.79 0.38
C ALA A 109 -16.58 -5.59 1.59
N LEU A 110 -17.20 -6.73 1.92
CA LEU A 110 -16.69 -7.61 2.98
C LEU A 110 -15.34 -8.25 2.60
N ALA A 111 -15.11 -8.51 1.32
CA ALA A 111 -13.87 -9.13 0.85
C ALA A 111 -12.65 -8.22 1.00
N THR A 112 -12.81 -6.89 1.07
CA THR A 112 -11.68 -5.98 1.35
C THR A 112 -11.18 -6.09 2.79
N LEU A 113 -12.03 -6.59 3.70
CA LEU A 113 -11.76 -6.73 5.13
C LEU A 113 -11.14 -8.09 5.50
N LEU A 114 -10.77 -8.91 4.51
CA LEU A 114 -10.26 -10.27 4.72
C LEU A 114 -8.74 -10.33 4.77
N ASP A 115 -8.22 -10.84 5.88
CA ASP A 115 -6.80 -11.19 6.01
C ASP A 115 -6.40 -12.43 5.19
N ALA A 116 -5.09 -12.64 5.05
CA ALA A 116 -4.52 -13.79 4.36
C ALA A 116 -5.05 -15.15 4.87
N ALA A 117 -5.27 -15.30 6.17
CA ALA A 117 -5.82 -16.53 6.75
C ALA A 117 -7.24 -16.82 6.23
N HIS A 118 -8.10 -15.80 6.14
CA HIS A 118 -9.44 -15.95 5.60
C HIS A 118 -9.42 -16.37 4.12
N TRP A 119 -8.52 -15.80 3.32
CA TRP A 119 -8.35 -16.19 1.92
C TRP A 119 -7.89 -17.64 1.75
N THR A 120 -7.07 -18.17 2.67
CA THR A 120 -6.70 -19.59 2.64
C THR A 120 -7.90 -20.50 2.90
N ILE A 121 -8.78 -20.13 3.84
CA ILE A 121 -10.02 -20.88 4.09
C ILE A 121 -10.91 -20.88 2.84
N LEU A 122 -11.11 -19.70 2.21
CA LEU A 122 -11.91 -19.58 0.99
C LEU A 122 -11.35 -20.44 -0.16
N ALA A 123 -10.03 -20.53 -0.29
CA ALA A 123 -9.38 -21.39 -1.29
C ALA A 123 -9.61 -22.89 -1.00
N LEU A 124 -9.49 -23.30 0.27
CA LEU A 124 -9.77 -24.67 0.71
C LEU A 124 -11.24 -25.05 0.52
N ASP A 125 -12.17 -24.12 0.75
CA ASP A 125 -13.60 -24.30 0.53
C ASP A 125 -13.93 -24.61 -0.94
N GLY A 126 -13.28 -23.90 -1.88
CA GLY A 126 -13.41 -24.20 -3.31
C GLY A 126 -12.99 -25.63 -3.67
N VAL A 127 -11.93 -26.15 -3.03
CA VAL A 127 -11.50 -27.54 -3.18
C VAL A 127 -12.54 -28.50 -2.60
N LEU A 128 -12.99 -28.24 -1.38
CA LEU A 128 -13.98 -29.05 -0.68
C LEU A 128 -15.28 -29.18 -1.48
N LEU A 129 -15.84 -28.05 -1.92
CA LEU A 129 -17.09 -28.02 -2.67
C LEU A 129 -16.97 -28.74 -4.02
N SER A 130 -15.82 -28.61 -4.68
CA SER A 130 -15.53 -29.35 -5.91
C SER A 130 -15.49 -30.86 -5.68
N LEU A 131 -14.93 -31.33 -4.56
CA LEU A 131 -14.86 -32.76 -4.24
C LEU A 131 -16.22 -33.35 -3.85
N ILE A 132 -17.04 -32.61 -3.12
CA ILE A 132 -18.31 -33.12 -2.57
C ILE A 132 -19.48 -33.04 -3.57
N SER A 133 -19.44 -32.08 -4.50
CA SER A 133 -20.53 -31.85 -5.45
C SER A 133 -20.89 -33.06 -6.31
N GLY A 134 -19.91 -33.76 -6.87
CA GLY A 134 -20.12 -34.95 -7.69
C GLY A 134 -20.77 -36.12 -6.93
N PRO A 135 -20.21 -36.57 -5.79
CA PRO A 135 -20.82 -37.58 -4.93
C PRO A 135 -22.24 -37.22 -4.50
N MET A 136 -22.50 -35.97 -4.12
CA MET A 136 -23.83 -35.52 -3.69
C MET A 136 -24.85 -35.60 -4.84
N GLN A 137 -24.47 -35.19 -6.05
CA GLN A 137 -25.33 -35.30 -7.23
C GLN A 137 -25.65 -36.77 -7.58
N ARG A 138 -24.65 -37.66 -7.47
CA ARG A 138 -24.84 -39.10 -7.72
C ARG A 138 -25.77 -39.73 -6.70
N TRP A 139 -25.62 -39.37 -5.43
CA TRP A 139 -26.48 -39.85 -4.36
C TRP A 139 -27.94 -39.41 -4.59
N LEU A 140 -28.18 -38.13 -4.87
CA LEU A 140 -29.53 -37.63 -5.17
C LEU A 140 -30.14 -38.19 -6.46
N ALA A 141 -29.32 -38.51 -7.46
CA ALA A 141 -29.80 -39.13 -8.70
C ALA A 141 -30.35 -40.55 -8.50
N LEU A 142 -30.09 -41.19 -7.35
CA LEU A 142 -30.71 -42.47 -6.99
C LEU A 142 -32.17 -42.29 -6.51
N GLU A 143 -32.51 -41.12 -5.98
CA GLU A 143 -33.81 -40.84 -5.36
C GLU A 143 -34.70 -39.90 -6.17
N VAL A 144 -34.11 -39.10 -7.06
CA VAL A 144 -34.81 -38.04 -7.80
C VAL A 144 -34.52 -38.16 -9.29
N ASN A 145 -35.47 -37.71 -10.12
CA ASN A 145 -35.30 -37.61 -11.57
C ASN A 145 -33.94 -37.00 -11.93
N ALA A 146 -33.21 -37.67 -12.83
CA ALA A 146 -31.83 -37.31 -13.19
C ALA A 146 -31.68 -35.84 -13.62
N ASP A 147 -32.69 -35.28 -14.29
CA ASP A 147 -32.70 -33.88 -14.74
C ASP A 147 -32.86 -32.86 -13.58
N GLN A 148 -33.36 -33.30 -12.42
CA GLN A 148 -33.60 -32.46 -11.24
C GLN A 148 -32.56 -32.68 -10.13
N ALA A 149 -31.74 -33.73 -10.21
CA ALA A 149 -30.74 -34.05 -9.20
C ALA A 149 -29.71 -32.93 -8.99
N ALA A 150 -29.20 -32.32 -10.07
CA ALA A 150 -28.20 -31.25 -9.97
C ALA A 150 -28.74 -29.93 -9.38
N PRO A 151 -29.90 -29.39 -9.85
CA PRO A 151 -30.56 -28.25 -9.20
C PRO A 151 -30.87 -28.49 -7.72
N LEU A 152 -31.31 -29.70 -7.37
CA LEU A 152 -31.67 -30.04 -5.98
C LEU A 152 -30.42 -30.17 -5.09
N ALA A 153 -29.35 -30.79 -5.59
CA ALA A 153 -28.08 -30.95 -4.87
C ALA A 153 -27.48 -29.62 -4.43
N ARG A 154 -27.53 -28.59 -5.29
CA ARG A 154 -27.02 -27.25 -4.97
C ARG A 154 -27.78 -26.55 -3.83
N ARG A 155 -28.96 -27.02 -3.46
CA ARG A 155 -29.96 -26.19 -2.79
C ARG A 155 -29.89 -26.27 -1.28
N TRP A 156 -30.20 -27.43 -0.71
CA TRP A 156 -30.08 -27.67 0.72
C TRP A 156 -28.79 -28.40 1.08
N PRO A 157 -28.43 -29.54 0.45
CA PRO A 157 -27.33 -30.33 0.98
C PRO A 157 -25.98 -29.66 0.73
N LEU A 158 -25.69 -29.19 -0.49
CA LEU A 158 -24.41 -28.51 -0.75
C LEU A 158 -24.34 -27.12 -0.09
N MET A 159 -25.40 -26.32 -0.17
CA MET A 159 -25.44 -24.99 0.46
C MET A 159 -25.28 -25.09 1.98
N ALA A 160 -26.08 -25.94 2.65
CA ALA A 160 -26.04 -26.04 4.11
C ALA A 160 -24.72 -26.65 4.59
N LEU A 161 -24.21 -27.68 3.92
CA LEU A 161 -22.92 -28.28 4.27
C LEU A 161 -21.77 -27.29 4.09
N ASN A 162 -21.69 -26.62 2.93
CA ASN A 162 -20.64 -25.65 2.66
C ASN A 162 -20.71 -24.47 3.62
N LEU A 163 -21.92 -23.93 3.85
CA LEU A 163 -22.13 -22.85 4.80
C LEU A 163 -21.69 -23.25 6.21
N MET A 164 -22.04 -24.45 6.67
CA MET A 164 -21.65 -24.95 7.98
C MET A 164 -20.13 -25.07 8.11
N VAL A 165 -19.47 -25.71 7.15
CA VAL A 165 -18.01 -25.92 7.18
C VAL A 165 -17.27 -24.60 7.07
N LEU A 166 -17.66 -23.73 6.14
CA LEU A 166 -17.01 -22.45 5.93
C LEU A 166 -17.21 -21.50 7.10
N THR A 167 -18.42 -21.45 7.67
CA THR A 167 -18.68 -20.69 8.90
C THR A 167 -17.79 -21.22 10.03
N ALA A 168 -17.74 -22.53 10.26
CA ALA A 168 -16.88 -23.12 11.28
C ALA A 168 -15.38 -22.80 11.04
N GLY A 169 -14.92 -22.81 9.78
CA GLY A 169 -13.56 -22.43 9.42
C GLY A 169 -13.23 -21.00 9.81
N PHE A 170 -14.10 -20.05 9.47
CA PHE A 170 -13.94 -18.65 9.89
C PHE A 170 -14.00 -18.47 11.39
N LEU A 171 -14.96 -19.13 12.07
CA LEU A 171 -15.04 -19.11 13.54
C LEU A 171 -13.72 -19.56 14.17
N VAL A 172 -13.14 -20.66 13.68
CA VAL A 172 -11.86 -21.17 14.21
C VAL A 172 -10.73 -20.18 13.99
N VAL A 173 -10.64 -19.56 12.81
CA VAL A 173 -9.57 -18.59 12.51
C VAL A 173 -9.72 -17.31 13.34
N ASP A 174 -10.91 -16.71 13.39
CA ASP A 174 -11.16 -15.50 14.18
C ASP A 174 -10.94 -15.76 15.68
N PHE A 175 -11.38 -16.92 16.17
CA PHE A 175 -11.25 -17.29 17.58
C PHE A 175 -9.81 -17.62 17.99
N ALA A 176 -9.01 -18.21 17.08
CA ALA A 176 -7.65 -18.64 17.36
C ALA A 176 -6.58 -17.57 17.08
N LEU A 177 -6.73 -16.78 16.01
CA LEU A 177 -5.76 -15.76 15.62
C LEU A 177 -6.03 -14.39 16.23
N GLY A 178 -7.28 -14.12 16.59
CA GLY A 178 -7.70 -12.84 17.16
C GLY A 178 -7.64 -11.67 16.16
N ASN A 179 -7.98 -10.48 16.64
CA ASN A 179 -7.80 -9.22 15.92
C ASN A 179 -7.01 -8.23 16.79
N ALA A 180 -6.73 -7.04 16.25
CA ALA A 180 -6.08 -5.95 17.00
C ALA A 180 -6.77 -5.73 18.35
N ASP A 181 -5.97 -5.58 19.40
CA ASP A 181 -6.51 -5.26 20.73
C ASP A 181 -6.84 -3.77 20.78
N THR A 182 -8.13 -3.48 20.89
CA THR A 182 -8.65 -2.11 20.96
C THR A 182 -9.08 -1.75 22.38
N ARG A 183 -8.77 -2.59 23.37
CA ARG A 183 -8.98 -2.24 24.78
C ARG A 183 -8.11 -1.01 25.11
N GLY A 184 -8.71 0.03 25.68
CA GLY A 184 -8.06 1.31 25.94
C GLY A 184 -8.21 2.37 24.84
N MET A 185 -8.80 2.03 23.69
CA MET A 185 -9.19 3.03 22.68
C MET A 185 -10.61 3.53 22.92
N ALA A 186 -10.84 4.83 22.72
CA ALA A 186 -12.19 5.35 22.75
C ALA A 186 -13.00 4.86 21.53
N TRP A 187 -14.30 4.59 21.71
CA TRP A 187 -15.21 4.10 20.66
C TRP A 187 -15.14 4.91 19.35
N HIS A 188 -15.06 6.24 19.46
CA HIS A 188 -14.97 7.11 18.29
C HIS A 188 -13.65 6.92 17.52
N GLN A 189 -12.54 6.69 18.23
CA GLN A 189 -11.23 6.45 17.61
C GLN A 189 -11.19 5.09 16.91
N VAL A 190 -11.80 4.06 17.50
CA VAL A 190 -11.93 2.73 16.86
C VAL A 190 -12.71 2.86 15.55
N ALA A 191 -13.83 3.58 15.56
CA ALA A 191 -14.65 3.81 14.38
C ALA A 191 -13.91 4.65 13.32
N GLU A 192 -13.30 5.76 13.73
CA GLU A 192 -12.59 6.68 12.83
C GLU A 192 -11.35 6.04 12.20
N GLN A 193 -10.58 5.27 12.98
CA GLN A 193 -9.41 4.56 12.49
C GLN A 193 -9.81 3.48 11.47
N ALA A 194 -10.82 2.68 11.78
CA ALA A 194 -11.30 1.64 10.87
C ALA A 194 -11.93 2.23 9.60
N PHE A 195 -12.68 3.34 9.74
CA PHE A 195 -13.25 4.04 8.59
C PHE A 195 -12.16 4.65 7.70
N SER A 196 -11.22 5.39 8.28
CA SER A 196 -10.18 6.12 7.54
C SER A 196 -9.19 5.19 6.81
N ALA A 197 -8.95 3.99 7.34
CA ALA A 197 -8.14 2.96 6.68
C ALA A 197 -8.73 2.56 5.30
N GLU A 198 -10.05 2.55 5.18
CA GLU A 198 -10.77 2.10 3.98
C GLU A 198 -11.38 3.27 3.16
N ALA A 199 -11.44 4.47 3.74
CA ALA A 199 -12.08 5.65 3.13
C ALA A 199 -11.31 6.24 1.94
N GLY A 200 -10.01 5.93 1.79
CA GLY A 200 -9.12 6.47 0.76
C GLY A 200 -9.37 5.97 -0.67
N ALA A 201 -10.56 5.45 -0.98
CA ALA A 201 -10.89 4.91 -2.30
C ALA A 201 -11.07 6.01 -3.37
N THR A 202 -10.70 5.69 -4.61
CA THR A 202 -10.86 6.56 -5.79
C THR A 202 -12.33 6.90 -6.06
N CYS A 203 -13.24 5.98 -5.75
CA CYS A 203 -14.68 6.25 -5.75
C CYS A 203 -15.19 6.50 -4.33
N PRO A 204 -15.73 7.70 -4.03
CA PRO A 204 -16.21 8.05 -2.68
C PRO A 204 -17.28 7.09 -2.13
N VAL A 205 -18.17 6.58 -3.00
CA VAL A 205 -19.22 5.63 -2.60
C VAL A 205 -18.63 4.32 -2.08
N ILE A 206 -17.54 3.85 -2.70
CA ILE A 206 -16.84 2.64 -2.24
C ILE A 206 -16.19 2.92 -0.90
N GLY A 207 -15.40 3.99 -0.80
CA GLY A 207 -14.68 4.34 0.43
C GLY A 207 -15.63 4.53 1.61
N TRP A 208 -16.82 5.11 1.37
CA TRP A 208 -17.85 5.22 2.39
C TRP A 208 -18.46 3.86 2.75
N LEU A 209 -18.78 3.00 1.77
CA LEU A 209 -19.34 1.67 2.02
C LEU A 209 -18.35 0.75 2.76
N SER A 210 -17.10 0.65 2.28
CA SER A 210 -16.06 -0.16 2.92
C SER A 210 -15.67 0.43 4.28
N GLY A 211 -15.52 1.75 4.38
CA GLY A 211 -15.23 2.44 5.65
C GLY A 211 -16.32 2.26 6.69
N THR A 212 -17.60 2.42 6.33
CA THR A 212 -18.71 2.20 7.29
C THR A 212 -18.78 0.75 7.74
N LEU A 213 -18.56 -0.20 6.83
CA LEU A 213 -18.53 -1.62 7.15
C LEU A 213 -17.35 -1.97 8.05
N ALA A 214 -16.17 -1.42 7.78
CA ALA A 214 -14.96 -1.57 8.59
C ALA A 214 -15.18 -1.00 10.00
N ALA A 215 -15.76 0.20 10.11
CA ALA A 215 -16.10 0.81 11.38
C ALA A 215 -17.11 -0.02 12.17
N ALA A 216 -18.18 -0.49 11.52
CA ALA A 216 -19.17 -1.37 12.16
C ALA A 216 -18.54 -2.68 12.65
N GLN A 217 -17.65 -3.28 11.85
CA GLN A 217 -16.90 -4.47 12.22
C GLN A 217 -15.96 -4.21 13.40
N ALA A 218 -15.20 -3.13 13.37
CA ALA A 218 -14.26 -2.77 14.44
C ALA A 218 -14.99 -2.44 15.74
N LEU A 219 -16.11 -1.72 15.69
CA LEU A 219 -16.95 -1.44 16.86
C LEU A 219 -17.58 -2.70 17.42
N SER A 220 -18.09 -3.59 16.55
CA SER A 220 -18.63 -4.88 16.98
C SER A 220 -17.56 -5.73 17.66
N TRP A 221 -16.32 -5.71 17.15
CA TRP A 221 -15.20 -6.40 17.78
C TRP A 221 -14.82 -5.75 19.11
N HIS A 222 -14.65 -4.43 19.15
CA HIS A 222 -14.33 -3.68 20.36
C HIS A 222 -15.35 -3.93 21.48
N ALA A 223 -16.65 -3.86 21.16
CA ALA A 223 -17.73 -4.21 22.06
C ALA A 223 -17.56 -5.64 22.63
N SER A 224 -17.18 -6.59 21.79
CA SER A 224 -16.96 -7.98 22.21
C SER A 224 -15.78 -8.13 23.16
N THR A 225 -14.70 -7.36 22.97
CA THR A 225 -13.51 -7.38 23.85
C THR A 225 -13.79 -6.79 25.24
N LEU A 226 -14.74 -5.86 25.36
CA LEU A 226 -15.12 -5.24 26.63
C LEU A 226 -16.19 -6.04 27.38
N VAL A 227 -17.24 -6.48 26.67
CA VAL A 227 -18.42 -7.08 27.28
C VAL A 227 -18.25 -8.57 27.55
N ILE A 228 -17.70 -9.34 26.61
CA ILE A 228 -17.71 -10.81 26.72
C ILE A 228 -16.86 -11.31 27.90
N PRO A 229 -15.64 -10.81 28.14
CA PRO A 229 -14.82 -11.27 29.28
C PRO A 229 -15.49 -11.03 30.64
N SER A 230 -16.38 -10.02 30.73
CA SER A 230 -17.10 -9.69 31.97
C SER A 230 -18.27 -10.64 32.29
N LEU A 231 -18.64 -11.55 31.37
CA LEU A 231 -19.74 -12.48 31.59
C LEU A 231 -19.38 -13.55 32.64
N PRO A 232 -20.33 -13.90 33.53
CA PRO A 232 -20.05 -14.71 34.72
C PRO A 232 -19.82 -16.21 34.43
N ASN A 233 -20.21 -16.70 33.25
CA ASN A 233 -20.17 -18.12 32.91
C ASN A 233 -19.47 -18.34 31.56
N PRO A 234 -18.51 -19.27 31.44
CA PRO A 234 -17.83 -19.58 30.17
C PRO A 234 -18.79 -20.05 29.07
N ALA A 235 -19.93 -20.68 29.40
CA ALA A 235 -20.94 -21.05 28.41
C ALA A 235 -21.62 -19.83 27.78
N LEU A 236 -21.87 -18.78 28.58
CA LEU A 236 -22.40 -17.50 28.07
C LEU A 236 -21.35 -16.75 27.26
N GLN A 237 -20.08 -16.83 27.65
CA GLN A 237 -18.97 -16.26 26.87
C GLN A 237 -18.87 -16.93 25.49
N LEU A 238 -18.92 -18.26 25.42
CA LEU A 238 -18.93 -19.00 24.16
C LEU A 238 -20.16 -18.68 23.31
N ALA A 239 -21.35 -18.58 23.91
CA ALA A 239 -22.56 -18.19 23.19
C ALA A 239 -22.47 -16.75 22.65
N ALA A 240 -21.93 -15.81 23.43
CA ALA A 240 -21.73 -14.43 22.99
C ALA A 240 -20.71 -14.33 21.85
N TRP A 241 -19.59 -15.05 21.95
CA TRP A 241 -18.62 -15.16 20.85
C TRP A 241 -19.23 -15.78 19.60
N ALA A 242 -20.05 -16.84 19.75
CA ALA A 242 -20.75 -17.44 18.62
C ALA A 242 -21.71 -16.45 17.92
N ILE A 243 -22.39 -15.58 18.67
CA ILE A 243 -23.26 -14.54 18.12
C ILE A 243 -22.46 -13.45 17.41
N VAL A 244 -21.40 -12.93 18.03
CA VAL A 244 -20.55 -11.89 17.43
C VAL A 244 -19.90 -12.40 16.15
N LEU A 245 -19.43 -13.65 16.17
CA LEU A 245 -18.79 -14.28 15.03
C LEU A 245 -19.80 -14.87 14.02
N ALA A 246 -21.11 -14.85 14.30
CA ALA A 246 -22.14 -15.25 13.33
C ALA A 246 -22.11 -14.38 12.07
N ARG A 247 -21.53 -13.18 12.14
CA ARG A 247 -21.20 -12.34 10.96
C ARG A 247 -20.34 -13.07 9.93
N ALA A 248 -19.46 -13.97 10.36
CA ALA A 248 -18.68 -14.82 9.46
C ALA A 248 -19.59 -15.73 8.61
N GLY A 249 -20.75 -16.12 9.15
CA GLY A 249 -21.78 -16.85 8.44
C GLY A 249 -22.38 -16.08 7.26
N LEU A 250 -22.47 -14.74 7.35
CA LEU A 250 -22.92 -13.91 6.23
C LEU A 250 -21.93 -13.95 5.07
N LEU A 251 -20.64 -13.79 5.35
CA LEU A 251 -19.59 -13.89 4.34
C LEU A 251 -19.55 -15.30 3.73
N ALA A 252 -19.60 -16.34 4.58
CA ALA A 252 -19.64 -17.72 4.16
C ALA A 252 -20.84 -17.99 3.23
N TRP A 253 -22.01 -17.45 3.58
CA TRP A 253 -23.22 -17.56 2.76
C TRP A 253 -23.07 -16.84 1.42
N LEU A 254 -22.56 -15.61 1.39
CA LEU A 254 -22.33 -14.85 0.16
C LEU A 254 -21.35 -15.57 -0.77
N PHE A 255 -20.24 -16.05 -0.23
CA PHE A 255 -19.23 -16.79 -0.99
C PHE A 255 -19.75 -18.14 -1.50
N THR A 256 -20.54 -18.85 -0.70
CA THR A 256 -21.20 -20.10 -1.14
C THR A 256 -22.18 -19.84 -2.29
N ASN A 257 -22.93 -18.74 -2.27
CA ASN A 257 -23.78 -18.34 -3.40
C ASN A 257 -22.97 -18.08 -4.68
N LEU A 258 -21.79 -17.45 -4.55
CA LEU A 258 -20.86 -17.24 -5.67
C LEU A 258 -20.39 -18.57 -6.26
N LEU A 259 -19.84 -19.48 -5.44
CA LEU A 259 -19.29 -20.75 -5.90
C LEU A 259 -20.36 -21.69 -6.51
N LEU A 260 -21.54 -21.77 -5.88
CA LEU A 260 -22.66 -22.54 -6.44
C LEU A 260 -23.18 -21.90 -7.74
N GLY A 261 -23.12 -20.58 -7.86
CA GLY A 261 -23.38 -19.84 -9.10
C GLY A 261 -22.45 -20.21 -10.24
N VAL A 262 -21.15 -20.27 -9.94
CA VAL A 262 -20.12 -20.70 -10.89
C VAL A 262 -20.37 -22.14 -11.34
N SER A 263 -20.71 -23.04 -10.42
CA SER A 263 -21.06 -24.43 -10.77
C SER A 263 -22.28 -24.50 -11.70
N ALA A 264 -23.32 -23.70 -11.43
CA ALA A 264 -24.53 -23.64 -12.25
C ALA A 264 -24.26 -23.09 -13.66
N LEU A 265 -23.37 -22.08 -13.78
CA LEU A 265 -22.94 -21.55 -15.08
C LEU A 265 -22.13 -22.55 -15.89
N GLY A 266 -21.23 -23.30 -15.24
CA GLY A 266 -20.43 -24.33 -15.90
C GLY A 266 -21.29 -25.46 -16.49
N GLU A 267 -22.37 -25.85 -15.80
CA GLU A 267 -23.29 -26.89 -16.27
C GLU A 267 -24.09 -26.41 -17.48
N ARG A 268 -24.62 -25.18 -17.43
CA ARG A 268 -25.34 -24.57 -18.56
C ARG A 268 -24.49 -24.53 -19.83
N ARG A 269 -23.22 -24.14 -19.73
CA ARG A 269 -22.31 -24.10 -20.90
C ARG A 269 -22.14 -25.47 -21.58
N ARG A 270 -22.21 -26.57 -20.83
CA ARG A 270 -22.12 -27.92 -21.41
C ARG A 270 -23.44 -28.40 -21.99
N GLY A 271 -24.56 -28.03 -21.39
CA GLY A 271 -25.90 -28.29 -21.94
C GLY A 271 -26.16 -27.57 -23.28
N ILE A 272 -25.60 -26.36 -23.45
CA ILE A 272 -25.73 -25.53 -24.66
C ILE A 272 -25.12 -26.18 -25.92
N ARG A 273 -24.27 -27.21 -25.77
CA ARG A 273 -23.84 -28.03 -26.91
C ARG A 273 -24.99 -28.80 -27.58
N ARG A 274 -26.22 -28.77 -27.05
CA ARG A 274 -27.41 -29.41 -27.62
C ARG A 274 -28.58 -28.46 -27.96
N GLN A 275 -28.63 -27.22 -27.48
CA GLN A 275 -29.67 -26.24 -27.85
C GLN A 275 -29.11 -24.80 -27.92
N PRO A 276 -29.51 -23.98 -28.92
CA PRO A 276 -28.82 -22.73 -29.26
C PRO A 276 -29.34 -21.48 -28.53
N ASP A 277 -29.94 -21.61 -27.34
CA ASP A 277 -30.33 -20.45 -26.55
C ASP A 277 -29.12 -19.90 -25.78
N GLY A 278 -28.77 -18.63 -26.04
CA GLY A 278 -27.53 -17.99 -25.62
C GLY A 278 -27.15 -18.14 -24.14
N THR A 279 -25.85 -18.35 -23.90
CA THR A 279 -25.20 -18.51 -22.58
C THR A 279 -25.39 -17.31 -21.64
N LEU A 280 -25.52 -16.11 -22.20
CA LEU A 280 -25.89 -14.88 -21.51
C LEU A 280 -27.40 -14.68 -21.66
N SER A 281 -28.13 -14.82 -20.55
CA SER A 281 -29.54 -14.43 -20.55
C SER A 281 -29.62 -12.96 -20.90
N LEU A 282 -30.24 -12.68 -22.05
CA LEU A 282 -30.55 -11.32 -22.50
C LEU A 282 -31.19 -10.50 -21.36
N ALA A 283 -31.97 -11.13 -20.48
CA ALA A 283 -32.58 -10.47 -19.32
C ALA A 283 -31.55 -9.88 -18.35
N PHE A 284 -30.43 -10.56 -18.06
CA PHE A 284 -29.39 -10.02 -17.19
C PHE A 284 -28.72 -8.81 -17.86
N VAL A 285 -28.29 -8.95 -19.11
CA VAL A 285 -27.58 -7.89 -19.85
C VAL A 285 -28.46 -6.66 -20.03
N TYR A 286 -29.71 -6.82 -20.48
CA TYR A 286 -30.62 -5.70 -20.65
C TYR A 286 -30.90 -5.00 -19.33
N THR A 287 -31.10 -5.74 -18.23
CA THR A 287 -31.33 -5.13 -16.93
C THR A 287 -30.11 -4.34 -16.46
N ILE A 288 -28.90 -4.85 -16.66
CA ILE A 288 -27.66 -4.13 -16.32
C ILE A 288 -27.50 -2.86 -17.16
N ILE A 289 -27.75 -2.92 -18.48
CA ILE A 289 -27.67 -1.74 -19.36
C ILE A 289 -28.68 -0.67 -18.92
N VAL A 290 -29.92 -1.08 -18.60
CA VAL A 290 -30.96 -0.16 -18.11
C VAL A 290 -30.57 0.47 -16.77
N LEU A 291 -29.94 -0.29 -15.87
CA LEU A 291 -29.47 0.21 -14.56
C LEU A 291 -28.18 1.04 -14.65
N ALA A 292 -27.37 0.85 -15.68
CA ALA A 292 -26.14 1.61 -15.88
C ALA A 292 -26.43 3.09 -16.12
N ILE A 293 -27.52 3.42 -16.81
CA ILE A 293 -27.89 4.81 -17.12
C ILE A 293 -28.14 5.65 -15.85
N PRO A 294 -29.10 5.29 -14.96
CA PRO A 294 -29.32 6.06 -13.73
C PRO A 294 -28.12 5.99 -12.78
N TYR A 295 -27.37 4.88 -12.77
CA TYR A 295 -26.14 4.78 -11.99
C TYR A 295 -25.09 5.81 -12.43
N LEU A 296 -24.80 5.87 -13.73
CA LEU A 296 -23.82 6.81 -14.28
C LEU A 296 -24.27 8.26 -14.03
N TYR A 297 -25.56 8.55 -14.21
CA TYR A 297 -26.13 9.85 -13.88
C TYR A 297 -25.89 10.23 -12.42
N ALA A 298 -26.22 9.33 -11.48
CA ALA A 298 -26.01 9.58 -10.05
C ALA A 298 -24.52 9.77 -9.72
N THR A 299 -23.61 9.00 -10.32
CA THR A 299 -22.16 9.14 -10.06
C THR A 299 -21.57 10.44 -10.59
N LEU A 300 -22.15 11.02 -11.64
CA LEU A 300 -21.73 12.33 -12.15
C LEU A 300 -22.16 13.44 -11.18
N GLU A 301 -23.38 13.37 -10.65
CA GLU A 301 -23.90 14.35 -9.69
C GLU A 301 -23.20 14.26 -8.32
N LEU A 302 -22.88 13.04 -7.87
CA LEU A 302 -22.20 12.79 -6.60
C LEU A 302 -20.74 13.26 -6.59
N ARG A 303 -20.17 13.64 -7.74
CA ARG A 303 -18.78 14.11 -7.81
C ARG A 303 -18.57 15.45 -7.11
N ASP A 304 -19.64 16.23 -6.96
CA ASP A 304 -19.63 17.55 -6.33
C ASP A 304 -20.13 17.51 -4.87
N PHE A 305 -20.35 16.32 -4.30
CA PHE A 305 -20.82 16.17 -2.92
C PHE A 305 -19.68 16.41 -1.92
N ASP A 306 -19.83 17.43 -1.06
CA ASP A 306 -18.88 17.75 0.00
C ASP A 306 -19.14 16.88 1.27
N PRO A 307 -18.24 15.95 1.63
CA PRO A 307 -18.39 15.09 2.81
C PRO A 307 -18.34 15.86 4.14
N SER A 308 -17.88 17.12 4.16
CA SER A 308 -17.85 17.95 5.37
C SER A 308 -19.26 18.19 5.95
N THR A 309 -20.29 18.10 5.10
CA THR A 309 -21.70 18.25 5.48
C THR A 309 -22.20 17.16 6.44
N LEU A 310 -21.54 16.00 6.47
CA LEU A 310 -21.90 14.85 7.31
C LEU A 310 -21.17 14.81 8.66
N ALA A 311 -20.15 15.65 8.86
CA ALA A 311 -19.31 15.62 10.06
C ALA A 311 -20.07 15.96 11.36
N LYS A 312 -21.00 16.93 11.29
CA LYS A 312 -21.83 17.33 12.44
C LYS A 312 -22.80 16.22 12.88
N PRO A 313 -23.64 15.66 11.99
CA PRO A 313 -24.53 14.55 12.34
C PRO A 313 -23.79 13.32 12.89
N ALA A 314 -22.61 13.00 12.34
CA ALA A 314 -21.81 11.86 12.78
C ALA A 314 -21.30 12.03 14.21
N ARG A 315 -20.76 13.22 14.55
CA ARG A 315 -20.31 13.53 15.92
C ARG A 315 -21.46 13.47 16.93
N GLU A 316 -22.61 14.01 16.58
CA GLU A 316 -23.80 14.02 17.45
C GLU A 316 -24.35 12.61 17.72
N LEU A 317 -24.23 11.69 16.75
CA LEU A 317 -24.62 10.29 16.92
C LEU A 317 -23.64 9.52 17.82
N VAL A 318 -22.33 9.76 17.65
CA VAL A 318 -21.27 9.15 18.46
C VAL A 318 -21.34 9.61 19.92
N GLU A 319 -21.58 10.90 20.16
CA GLU A 319 -21.79 11.46 21.50
C GLU A 319 -23.00 10.87 22.23
N ARG A 320 -24.02 10.42 21.48
CA ARG A 320 -25.23 9.82 22.04
C ARG A 320 -25.05 8.36 22.46
N ILE A 321 -24.09 7.66 21.85
CA ILE A 321 -23.85 6.22 22.03
C ILE A 321 -22.70 5.97 23.02
N ASN A 322 -21.83 6.96 23.28
CA ASN A 322 -20.71 6.82 24.21
C ASN A 322 -21.20 6.77 25.68
N PRO A 323 -21.07 5.62 26.38
CA PRO A 323 -21.50 5.50 27.78
C PRO A 323 -20.67 6.36 28.74
N CYS A 324 -19.48 6.78 28.32
CA CYS A 324 -18.64 7.74 29.01
C CYS A 324 -18.88 9.14 28.41
N ARG A 325 -19.92 9.84 28.88
CA ARG A 325 -19.99 11.29 28.68
C ARG A 325 -18.69 11.89 29.23
N LEU A 326 -17.92 12.60 28.40
CA LEU A 326 -16.75 13.33 28.89
C LEU A 326 -17.21 14.28 30.00
N ASP A 327 -16.94 13.90 31.24
CA ASP A 327 -16.90 14.83 32.35
C ASP A 327 -15.97 15.99 31.93
N PRO A 328 -16.32 17.27 32.13
CA PRO A 328 -15.43 18.40 31.86
C PRO A 328 -14.01 18.21 32.41
N ALA A 329 -13.84 17.44 33.50
CA ALA A 329 -12.52 17.07 34.02
C ALA A 329 -11.69 16.21 33.05
N THR A 330 -12.33 15.23 32.38
CA THR A 330 -11.70 14.35 31.40
C THR A 330 -11.37 15.08 30.10
N ALA A 331 -12.26 15.98 29.65
CA ALA A 331 -12.01 16.82 28.48
C ALA A 331 -10.87 17.82 28.71
N ALA A 332 -10.77 18.38 29.92
CA ALA A 332 -9.67 19.26 30.29
C ALA A 332 -8.33 18.49 30.36
N LEU A 333 -8.34 17.24 30.83
CA LEU A 333 -7.16 16.39 30.85
C LEU A 333 -6.71 16.02 29.43
N SER A 334 -7.61 15.59 28.55
CA SER A 334 -7.27 15.27 27.16
C SER A 334 -6.69 16.47 26.43
N GLN A 335 -7.28 17.66 26.58
CA GLN A 335 -6.75 18.90 26.00
C GLN A 335 -5.33 19.24 26.50
N ARG A 336 -5.03 18.98 27.77
CA ARG A 336 -3.68 19.19 28.32
C ARG A 336 -2.68 18.17 27.77
N LEU A 337 -3.08 16.91 27.62
CA LEU A 337 -2.26 15.85 27.03
C LEU A 337 -1.95 16.17 25.56
N ASP A 338 -2.96 16.56 24.79
CA ASP A 338 -2.82 16.97 23.39
C ASP A 338 -1.90 18.19 23.25
N ALA A 339 -2.07 19.20 24.11
CA ALA A 339 -1.21 20.38 24.12
C ALA A 339 0.25 20.02 24.45
N SER A 340 0.48 19.12 25.41
CA SER A 340 1.81 18.63 25.79
C SER A 340 2.48 17.84 24.66
N LEU A 341 1.73 16.97 23.98
CA LEU A 341 2.21 16.22 22.82
C LEU A 341 2.56 17.14 21.65
N MET A 342 1.72 18.15 21.37
CA MET A 342 2.00 19.14 20.32
C MET A 342 3.23 19.99 20.65
N GLN A 343 3.37 20.42 21.91
CA GLN A 343 4.56 21.15 22.34
C GLN A 343 5.84 20.32 22.21
N THR A 344 5.78 19.04 22.60
CA THR A 344 6.91 18.09 22.44
C THR A 344 7.27 17.92 20.97
N ARG A 345 6.26 17.72 20.12
CA ARG A 345 6.42 17.58 18.68
C ARG A 345 7.16 18.77 18.08
N ASP A 346 6.70 19.97 18.39
CA ASP A 346 7.26 21.19 17.81
C ASP A 346 8.68 21.47 18.34
N ALA A 347 8.94 21.17 19.62
CA ALA A 347 10.29 21.25 20.19
C ALA A 347 11.25 20.26 19.53
N ALA A 348 10.85 18.99 19.36
CA ALA A 348 11.66 17.96 18.72
C ALA A 348 11.95 18.27 17.25
N ILE A 349 10.96 18.78 16.51
CA ILE A 349 11.15 19.21 15.11
C ILE A 349 12.12 20.40 15.04
N THR A 350 11.96 21.38 15.94
CA THR A 350 12.81 22.58 15.94
C THR A 350 14.27 22.23 16.24
N ASP A 351 14.51 21.39 17.25
CA ASP A 351 15.85 20.90 17.61
C ASP A 351 16.46 20.05 16.48
N ALA A 352 15.68 19.15 15.87
CA ALA A 352 16.14 18.36 14.73
C ALA A 352 16.53 19.25 13.53
N ASN A 353 15.74 20.27 13.21
CA ASN A 353 16.03 21.20 12.13
C ASN A 353 17.33 21.97 12.37
N ALA A 354 17.53 22.50 13.58
CA ALA A 354 18.74 23.23 13.94
C ALA A 354 19.99 22.34 13.82
N ARG A 355 19.92 21.09 14.34
CA ARG A 355 21.02 20.12 14.23
C ARG A 355 21.33 19.73 12.79
N ILE A 356 20.30 19.58 11.95
CA ILE A 356 20.48 19.31 10.51
C ILE A 356 21.20 20.49 9.85
N ASP A 357 20.80 21.72 10.15
CA ASP A 357 21.39 22.91 9.53
C ASP A 357 22.84 23.10 9.92
N ASP A 358 23.16 23.01 11.22
CA ASP A 358 24.52 23.11 11.73
C ASP A 358 25.43 22.01 11.13
N ALA A 359 24.95 20.77 11.12
CA ALA A 359 25.75 19.64 10.63
C ALA A 359 25.91 19.66 9.11
N LEU A 360 24.89 20.08 8.35
CA LEU A 360 25.01 20.21 6.90
C LEU A 360 25.90 21.38 6.52
N HIS A 361 25.92 22.47 7.30
CA HIS A 361 26.86 23.55 7.06
C HIS A 361 28.30 23.05 7.20
N GLU A 362 28.65 22.40 8.32
CA GLU A 362 29.99 21.86 8.54
C GLU A 362 30.39 20.81 7.48
N LEU A 363 29.45 19.93 7.12
CA LEU A 363 29.67 18.89 6.13
C LEU A 363 29.92 19.45 4.73
N PHE A 364 29.14 20.45 4.32
CA PHE A 364 29.26 21.07 3.00
C PHE A 364 30.43 22.04 2.90
N ASP A 365 30.87 22.68 3.99
CA ASP A 365 32.09 23.48 4.01
C ASP A 365 33.32 22.63 3.61
N LYS A 366 33.37 21.36 4.03
CA LYS A 366 34.41 20.40 3.60
C LYS A 366 34.28 20.01 2.12
N VAL A 367 33.06 19.85 1.62
CA VAL A 367 32.79 19.56 0.21
C VAL A 367 33.20 20.74 -0.69
N GLU A 368 32.95 21.97 -0.23
CA GLU A 368 33.37 23.19 -0.91
C GLU A 368 34.90 23.32 -0.99
N GLN A 369 35.63 22.89 0.04
CA GLN A 369 37.10 22.79 -0.03
C GLN A 369 37.55 21.76 -1.08
N GLY A 370 36.85 20.62 -1.17
CA GLY A 370 37.12 19.59 -2.19
C GLY A 370 36.88 20.06 -3.64
N VAL A 371 36.10 21.12 -3.85
CA VAL A 371 35.96 21.77 -5.17
C VAL A 371 37.29 22.34 -5.63
N ASP A 372 38.02 22.99 -4.74
CA ASP A 372 39.31 23.59 -5.07
C ASP A 372 40.35 22.50 -5.38
N ASP A 373 40.36 21.39 -4.63
CA ASP A 373 41.20 20.21 -4.92
C ASP A 373 40.87 19.55 -6.26
N TYR A 374 39.58 19.48 -6.62
CA TYR A 374 39.15 18.99 -7.92
C TYR A 374 39.60 19.92 -9.06
N LEU A 375 39.47 21.23 -8.90
CA LEU A 375 39.92 22.21 -9.89
C LEU A 375 41.44 22.19 -10.05
N ASP A 376 42.19 22.03 -8.95
CA ASP A 376 43.64 21.87 -9.00
C ASP A 376 44.02 20.65 -9.83
N TRP A 377 43.40 19.49 -9.59
CA TRP A 377 43.63 18.32 -10.44
C TRP A 377 43.22 18.58 -11.90
N TYR A 378 42.05 19.18 -12.13
CA TYR A 378 41.53 19.46 -13.47
C TYR A 378 42.47 20.33 -14.30
N PHE A 379 43.06 21.36 -13.67
CA PHE A 379 44.05 22.27 -14.27
C PHE A 379 45.50 21.84 -14.01
N THR A 380 45.77 20.57 -13.66
CA THR A 380 47.14 20.05 -13.69
C THR A 380 47.48 19.42 -15.03
N VAL A 381 48.78 19.46 -15.36
CA VAL A 381 49.36 18.74 -16.50
C VAL A 381 49.01 17.24 -16.44
N ILE A 382 49.11 16.62 -15.27
CA ILE A 382 48.79 15.20 -15.08
C ILE A 382 47.29 14.93 -15.33
N GLY A 383 46.40 15.79 -14.84
CA GLY A 383 44.96 15.70 -15.08
C GLY A 383 44.59 15.89 -16.54
N GLU A 384 45.29 16.75 -17.29
CA GLU A 384 45.12 16.89 -18.74
C GLU A 384 45.46 15.60 -19.49
N TYR A 385 46.60 14.96 -19.19
CA TYR A 385 46.97 13.69 -19.83
C TYR A 385 45.97 12.56 -19.51
N GLN A 386 45.45 12.50 -18.28
CA GLN A 386 44.40 11.53 -17.90
C GLN A 386 43.10 11.77 -18.67
N ARG A 387 42.68 13.03 -18.79
CA ARG A 387 41.50 13.44 -19.57
C ARG A 387 41.65 13.11 -21.06
N LEU A 388 42.81 13.38 -21.65
CA LEU A 388 43.11 13.03 -23.05
C LEU A 388 43.10 11.51 -23.29
N ALA A 389 43.70 10.74 -22.38
CA ALA A 389 43.68 9.28 -22.46
C ALA A 389 42.25 8.72 -22.35
N ALA A 390 41.45 9.22 -21.41
CA ALA A 390 40.05 8.82 -21.25
C ALA A 390 39.19 9.21 -22.46
N LEU A 391 39.43 10.37 -23.07
CA LEU A 391 38.77 10.79 -24.30
C LEU A 391 39.07 9.85 -25.48
N ALA A 392 40.31 9.37 -25.59
CA ALA A 392 40.71 8.44 -26.65
C ALA A 392 40.03 7.06 -26.56
N VAL A 393 39.68 6.62 -25.35
CA VAL A 393 39.01 5.34 -25.08
C VAL A 393 37.49 5.49 -24.95
N GLY A 394 36.96 6.72 -25.03
CA GLY A 394 35.52 7.01 -24.93
C GLY A 394 34.98 7.10 -23.50
N ASP A 395 35.86 7.18 -22.50
CA ASP A 395 35.52 7.09 -21.07
C ASP A 395 35.68 8.43 -20.31
N PHE A 396 35.80 9.55 -21.03
CA PHE A 396 36.02 10.89 -20.47
C PHE A 396 34.98 11.29 -19.42
N GLY A 397 33.69 11.03 -19.70
CA GLY A 397 32.61 11.36 -18.78
C GLY A 397 32.69 10.58 -17.47
N ALA A 398 33.08 9.30 -17.52
CA ALA A 398 33.19 8.46 -16.34
C ALA A 398 34.39 8.85 -15.46
N LEU A 399 35.54 9.14 -16.08
CA LEU A 399 36.72 9.63 -15.35
C LEU A 399 36.39 10.94 -14.60
N MET A 400 35.74 11.88 -15.28
CA MET A 400 35.38 13.16 -14.67
C MET A 400 34.39 12.98 -13.52
N SER A 401 33.40 12.10 -13.67
CA SER A 401 32.49 11.77 -12.58
C SER A 401 33.19 11.13 -11.39
N ALA A 402 34.15 10.24 -11.63
CA ALA A 402 34.84 9.49 -10.59
C ALA A 402 35.77 10.39 -9.77
N GLU A 403 36.54 11.26 -10.41
CA GLU A 403 37.45 12.18 -9.69
C GLU A 403 36.69 13.29 -8.95
N LEU A 404 35.55 13.74 -9.49
CA LEU A 404 34.66 14.63 -8.76
C LEU A 404 34.05 13.94 -7.53
N GLU A 405 33.53 12.72 -7.69
CA GLU A 405 32.94 11.95 -6.58
C GLU A 405 33.97 11.69 -5.47
N LYS A 406 35.17 11.27 -5.87
CA LYS A 406 36.28 11.00 -4.96
C LYS A 406 36.64 12.22 -4.11
N ARG A 407 36.93 13.35 -4.76
CA ARG A 407 37.45 14.55 -4.07
C ARG A 407 36.40 15.30 -3.27
N LEU A 408 35.15 15.30 -3.73
CA LEU A 408 34.08 16.01 -3.02
C LEU A 408 33.45 15.17 -1.91
N PHE A 409 33.40 13.83 -2.03
CA PHE A 409 32.62 12.98 -1.09
C PHE A 409 33.40 11.85 -0.43
N GLU A 410 34.35 11.20 -1.11
CA GLU A 410 35.12 10.10 -0.51
C GLU A 410 36.22 10.63 0.40
N ASP A 411 37.03 11.56 -0.10
CA ASP A 411 38.18 12.13 0.62
C ASP A 411 37.73 13.02 1.80
N THR A 412 36.51 13.57 1.75
CA THR A 412 35.93 14.42 2.80
C THR A 412 35.24 13.63 3.93
N GLY A 413 35.13 12.30 3.80
CA GLY A 413 34.44 11.48 4.79
C GLY A 413 32.92 11.71 4.85
N PHE A 414 32.33 12.33 3.83
CA PHE A 414 30.93 12.80 3.81
C PHE A 414 29.93 11.73 4.27
N ALA A 415 30.10 10.49 3.79
CA ALA A 415 29.21 9.38 4.13
C ALA A 415 29.28 8.97 5.61
N ALA A 416 30.46 9.04 6.23
CA ALA A 416 30.65 8.68 7.63
C ALA A 416 30.07 9.76 8.55
N GLU A 417 30.27 11.03 8.22
CA GLU A 417 29.70 12.15 8.97
C GLU A 417 28.18 12.24 8.85
N LEU A 418 27.61 11.95 7.67
CA LEU A 418 26.16 11.85 7.49
C LEU A 418 25.55 10.69 8.28
N ALA A 419 26.25 9.55 8.38
CA ALA A 419 25.84 8.44 9.24
C ALA A 419 25.86 8.83 10.72
N ALA A 420 26.90 9.55 11.15
CA ALA A 420 27.00 10.08 12.51
C ALA A 420 25.91 11.12 12.82
N LEU A 421 25.53 11.95 11.85
CA LEU A 421 24.40 12.86 11.97
C LEU A 421 23.08 12.09 12.20
N HIS A 422 22.83 11.03 11.43
CA HIS A 422 21.63 10.22 11.58
C HIS A 422 21.52 9.63 13.00
N MET A 423 22.60 9.07 13.54
CA MET A 423 22.63 8.56 14.91
C MET A 423 22.38 9.64 15.97
N ARG A 424 22.97 10.84 15.79
CA ARG A 424 22.74 11.97 16.70
C ARG A 424 21.29 12.45 16.68
N LEU A 425 20.64 12.48 15.51
CA LEU A 425 19.24 12.83 15.37
C LEU A 425 18.32 11.79 16.01
N ASP A 426 18.61 10.49 15.83
CA ASP A 426 17.84 9.42 16.46
C ASP A 426 17.95 9.45 17.99
N ALA A 427 19.15 9.68 18.52
CA ALA A 427 19.36 9.82 19.96
C ALA A 427 18.62 11.06 20.53
N ALA A 428 18.71 12.20 19.86
CA ALA A 428 18.01 13.42 20.29
C ALA A 428 16.48 13.24 20.26
N ARG A 429 15.95 12.61 19.21
CA ARG A 429 14.53 12.25 19.10
C ARG A 429 14.08 11.33 20.23
N ALA A 430 14.84 10.26 20.51
CA ALA A 430 14.53 9.34 21.59
C ALA A 430 14.49 10.06 22.95
N GLU A 431 15.40 10.99 23.20
CA GLU A 431 15.45 11.76 24.45
C GLU A 431 14.24 12.69 24.62
N HIS A 432 13.86 13.46 23.58
CA HIS A 432 12.64 14.30 23.64
C HIS A 432 11.40 13.50 23.95
N LEU A 433 11.26 12.33 23.32
CA LEU A 433 10.11 11.45 23.52
C LEU A 433 10.13 10.77 24.89
N ARG A 434 11.30 10.46 25.43
CA ARG A 434 11.46 9.95 26.80
C ARG A 434 11.00 10.97 27.82
N ILE A 435 11.45 12.22 27.68
CA ILE A 435 11.03 13.34 28.55
C ILE A 435 9.51 13.52 28.48
N ALA A 436 8.92 13.42 27.29
CA ALA A 436 7.48 13.53 27.11
C ALA A 436 6.73 12.36 27.76
N ALA A 437 7.19 11.12 27.57
CA ALA A 437 6.61 9.94 28.21
C ALA A 437 6.62 10.08 29.75
N ASP A 438 7.74 10.52 30.34
CA ASP A 438 7.85 10.76 31.78
C ASP A 438 6.86 11.85 32.25
N ALA A 439 6.79 12.98 31.54
CA ALA A 439 5.90 14.08 31.88
C ALA A 439 4.42 13.70 31.78
N LEU A 440 4.06 12.91 30.76
CA LEU A 440 2.72 12.36 30.58
C LEU A 440 2.39 11.38 31.72
N GLY A 441 3.30 10.46 32.05
CA GLY A 441 3.16 9.51 33.16
C GLY A 441 2.89 10.22 34.49
N HIS A 442 3.65 11.27 34.81
CA HIS A 442 3.44 12.09 36.01
C HIS A 442 2.07 12.81 36.00
N THR A 443 1.66 13.38 34.87
CA THR A 443 0.38 14.10 34.75
C THR A 443 -0.81 13.17 34.95
N VAL A 444 -0.72 11.96 34.43
CA VAL A 444 -1.79 10.96 34.52
C VAL A 444 -1.83 10.36 35.92
N ALA A 445 -0.68 10.06 36.53
CA ALA A 445 -0.59 9.58 37.91
C ALA A 445 -1.17 10.57 38.94
N GLN A 446 -1.04 11.88 38.71
CA GLN A 446 -1.65 12.90 39.55
C GLN A 446 -3.17 13.04 39.36
N SER A 447 -3.68 12.65 38.19
CA SER A 447 -5.09 12.79 37.80
C SER A 447 -5.91 11.51 38.03
N SER A 448 -5.26 10.38 38.30
CA SER A 448 -5.90 9.07 38.43
C SER A 448 -6.77 8.91 39.68
N ALA A 449 -6.53 9.72 40.72
CA ALA A 449 -7.32 9.71 41.93
C ALA A 449 -8.72 10.35 41.78
N SER A 450 -8.99 11.08 40.69
CA SER A 450 -10.19 11.93 40.56
C SER A 450 -11.10 11.63 39.37
N VAL A 451 -10.71 10.73 38.44
CA VAL A 451 -11.45 10.50 37.19
C VAL A 451 -11.83 9.03 37.01
N TYR A 452 -13.13 8.73 37.15
CA TYR A 452 -13.69 7.37 37.13
C TYR A 452 -13.57 6.64 35.76
N CYS A 453 -13.30 7.38 34.67
CA CYS A 453 -13.14 6.85 33.30
C CYS A 453 -11.70 7.02 32.74
N LEU A 454 -10.70 7.29 33.59
CA LEU A 454 -9.30 7.49 33.16
C LEU A 454 -8.71 6.33 32.31
N PRO A 455 -9.00 5.04 32.59
CA PRO A 455 -8.46 3.93 31.81
C PRO A 455 -8.94 3.87 30.35
N GLU A 456 -9.98 4.64 29.99
CA GLU A 456 -10.53 4.71 28.63
C GLU A 456 -9.95 5.88 27.82
N VAL A 457 -9.15 6.73 28.46
CA VAL A 457 -8.51 7.91 27.86
C VAL A 457 -6.99 7.77 27.82
N VAL A 458 -6.42 7.09 28.81
CA VAL A 458 -4.97 6.88 28.91
C VAL A 458 -4.69 5.47 29.41
N ASP A 459 -4.00 4.67 28.58
CA ASP A 459 -3.47 3.37 28.97
C ASP A 459 -2.16 3.57 29.76
N LEU A 460 -2.27 3.45 31.08
CA LEU A 460 -1.16 3.62 32.03
C LEU A 460 -0.08 2.55 31.86
N ASP A 461 -0.46 1.32 31.52
CA ASP A 461 0.45 0.20 31.32
C ASP A 461 1.22 0.37 29.99
N ALA A 462 0.57 0.91 28.96
CA ALA A 462 1.22 1.28 27.71
C ALA A 462 2.22 2.44 27.89
N LEU A 463 1.89 3.44 28.71
CA LEU A 463 2.80 4.56 29.01
C LEU A 463 4.05 4.09 29.77
N GLU A 464 3.90 3.18 30.73
CA GLU A 464 5.04 2.61 31.47
C GLU A 464 5.91 1.72 30.56
N TRP A 465 5.29 0.87 29.72
CA TRP A 465 6.00 0.02 28.77
C TRP A 465 6.73 0.83 27.69
N THR A 466 6.07 1.83 27.11
CA THR A 466 6.67 2.70 26.10
C THR A 466 7.81 3.52 26.71
N GLY A 467 7.65 4.08 27.91
CA GLY A 467 8.74 4.73 28.64
C GLY A 467 9.95 3.80 28.81
N ALA A 468 9.73 2.55 29.24
CA ALA A 468 10.81 1.56 29.39
C ALA A 468 11.42 1.09 28.06
N ALA A 469 10.64 1.06 26.97
CA ALA A 469 11.13 0.75 25.62
C ALA A 469 11.97 1.92 25.06
N LEU A 470 11.48 3.16 25.19
CA LEU A 470 12.23 4.36 24.81
C LEU A 470 13.51 4.52 25.63
N GLN A 471 13.51 4.15 26.91
CA GLN A 471 14.71 4.17 27.73
C GLN A 471 15.74 3.14 27.29
N ARG A 472 15.30 1.94 26.91
CA ARG A 472 16.17 0.93 26.28
C ARG A 472 16.70 1.42 24.93
N ASP A 473 15.87 2.03 24.10
CA ASP A 473 16.28 2.55 22.79
C ASP A 473 17.24 3.73 22.91
N ALA A 474 17.05 4.62 23.88
CA ALA A 474 17.98 5.71 24.19
C ALA A 474 19.32 5.18 24.75
N LEU A 475 19.28 4.15 25.61
CA LEU A 475 20.47 3.43 26.09
C LEU A 475 21.17 2.68 24.96
N HIS A 476 20.44 2.06 24.04
CA HIS A 476 20.99 1.40 22.87
C HIS A 476 21.55 2.40 21.85
N ALA A 477 20.92 3.55 21.64
CA ALA A 477 21.42 4.61 20.77
C ALA A 477 22.68 5.28 21.34
N SER A 478 22.76 5.45 22.67
CA SER A 478 23.95 5.98 23.35
C SER A 478 25.10 4.97 23.46
N THR A 479 24.80 3.67 23.55
CA THR A 479 25.81 2.59 23.54
C THR A 479 26.21 2.12 22.13
N ALA A 480 25.40 2.41 21.11
CA ALA A 480 25.69 2.10 19.70
C ALA A 480 26.85 2.90 19.10
N ALA A 481 27.40 3.90 19.84
CA ALA A 481 28.64 4.57 19.49
C ALA A 481 29.85 3.62 19.34
N GLY A 482 29.75 2.35 19.77
CA GLY A 482 30.84 1.37 19.68
C GLY A 482 30.70 0.21 18.68
N ALA A 483 29.50 -0.21 18.22
CA ALA A 483 29.40 -1.47 17.45
C ALA A 483 28.15 -1.70 16.55
N GLY A 484 27.17 -0.80 16.48
CA GLY A 484 25.82 -1.12 15.96
C GLY A 484 25.43 -0.57 14.58
N ALA A 485 26.36 -0.12 13.74
CA ALA A 485 26.08 0.75 12.59
C ALA A 485 25.78 0.05 11.25
N ALA A 486 24.92 -0.97 11.19
CA ALA A 486 24.63 -1.64 9.90
C ALA A 486 23.53 -0.93 9.08
N ALA A 487 22.39 -0.55 9.68
CA ALA A 487 21.24 -0.01 8.92
C ALA A 487 21.35 1.51 8.64
N GLY A 488 21.81 2.30 9.61
CA GLY A 488 22.00 3.75 9.45
C GLY A 488 23.13 4.10 8.48
N ALA A 489 24.23 3.35 8.53
CA ALA A 489 25.35 3.54 7.62
C ALA A 489 24.99 3.23 6.15
N LEU A 490 24.16 2.21 5.91
CA LEU A 490 23.69 1.89 4.55
C LEU A 490 22.79 2.99 3.97
N THR A 491 21.88 3.53 4.78
CA THR A 491 20.99 4.63 4.36
C THR A 491 21.77 5.92 4.11
N ALA A 492 22.70 6.27 5.00
CA ALA A 492 23.59 7.42 4.84
C ALA A 492 24.50 7.27 3.61
N LYS A 493 25.08 6.08 3.36
CA LYS A 493 25.91 5.81 2.18
C LYS A 493 25.11 5.89 0.88
N LEU A 494 23.86 5.42 0.88
CA LEU A 494 22.96 5.57 -0.27
C LEU A 494 22.55 7.02 -0.53
N LEU A 495 22.29 7.80 0.53
CA LEU A 495 21.99 9.22 0.42
C LEU A 495 23.22 10.01 -0.07
N ALA A 496 24.40 9.75 0.49
CA ALA A 496 25.66 10.33 0.02
C ALA A 496 25.91 10.05 -1.46
N LYS A 497 25.73 8.79 -1.89
CA LYS A 497 25.87 8.40 -3.29
C LYS A 497 24.83 9.07 -4.20
N LYS A 498 23.57 9.19 -3.76
CA LYS A 498 22.53 9.91 -4.52
C LYS A 498 22.83 11.40 -4.64
N THR A 499 23.35 12.03 -3.59
CA THR A 499 23.74 13.44 -3.60
C THR A 499 24.92 13.67 -4.53
N GLY A 500 25.97 12.84 -4.43
CA GLY A 500 27.14 12.90 -5.32
C GLY A 500 26.76 12.72 -6.79
N THR A 501 25.99 11.66 -7.11
CA THR A 501 25.54 11.41 -8.49
C THR A 501 24.64 12.52 -9.05
N ALA A 502 23.79 13.14 -8.22
CA ALA A 502 22.93 14.26 -8.65
C ALA A 502 23.72 15.55 -8.89
N ILE A 503 24.78 15.80 -8.12
CA ILE A 503 25.71 16.93 -8.33
C ILE A 503 26.44 16.73 -9.66
N THR A 504 27.02 15.55 -9.87
CA THR A 504 27.72 15.18 -11.11
C THR A 504 26.81 15.30 -12.33
N ALA A 505 25.61 14.74 -12.29
CA ALA A 505 24.67 14.78 -13.42
C ALA A 505 24.26 16.21 -13.78
N LYS A 506 24.00 17.05 -12.77
CA LYS A 506 23.59 18.44 -12.98
C LYS A 506 24.74 19.32 -13.50
N LEU A 507 25.96 19.03 -13.06
CA LEU A 507 27.17 19.69 -13.53
C LEU A 507 27.48 19.37 -14.99
N MET A 508 27.37 18.10 -15.40
CA MET A 508 27.56 17.67 -16.80
C MET A 508 26.51 18.26 -17.76
N ALA A 509 25.37 18.70 -17.24
CA ALA A 509 24.34 19.40 -18.00
C ALA A 509 24.60 20.92 -18.15
N LYS A 510 25.54 21.50 -17.39
CA LYS A 510 25.86 22.93 -17.50
C LYS A 510 26.71 23.22 -18.74
N LYS A 511 26.40 24.34 -19.40
CA LYS A 511 27.06 24.77 -20.64
C LYS A 511 28.57 24.94 -20.46
N SER A 512 29.05 25.44 -19.33
CA SER A 512 30.48 25.65 -19.02
C SER A 512 31.31 24.37 -19.17
N VAL A 513 30.83 23.25 -18.62
CA VAL A 513 31.45 21.92 -18.73
C VAL A 513 31.34 21.35 -20.14
N GLN A 514 30.20 21.58 -20.82
CA GLN A 514 30.01 21.16 -22.22
C GLN A 514 30.89 21.97 -23.19
N THR A 515 31.11 23.26 -22.96
CA THR A 515 32.03 24.08 -23.76
C THR A 515 33.48 23.67 -23.56
N ALA A 516 33.89 23.34 -22.33
CA ALA A 516 35.22 22.80 -22.05
C ALA A 516 35.44 21.44 -22.74
N ALA A 517 34.44 20.54 -22.71
CA ALA A 517 34.50 19.25 -23.40
C ALA A 517 34.49 19.38 -24.94
N THR A 518 33.78 20.35 -25.51
CA THR A 518 33.73 20.58 -26.97
C THR A 518 34.96 21.30 -27.52
N LEU A 519 35.71 22.05 -26.69
CA LEU A 519 37.02 22.61 -27.04
C LEU A 519 38.08 21.50 -27.12
N ALA A 520 38.08 20.54 -26.18
CA ALA A 520 38.94 19.36 -26.22
C ALA A 520 38.59 18.42 -27.40
N GLY A 521 37.30 18.24 -27.71
CA GLY A 521 36.83 17.35 -28.78
C GLY A 521 37.10 17.81 -30.22
N LYS A 522 37.30 19.12 -30.43
CA LYS A 522 37.59 19.69 -31.77
C LYS A 522 39.01 19.40 -32.27
N VAL A 523 39.92 18.99 -31.39
CA VAL A 523 41.30 18.61 -31.76
C VAL A 523 41.38 17.14 -32.18
N ALA A 524 40.52 16.26 -31.65
CA ALA A 524 40.59 14.81 -31.87
C ALA A 524 39.81 14.29 -33.11
N THR A 525 38.97 15.11 -33.75
CA THR A 525 38.02 14.64 -34.78
C THR A 525 38.42 14.87 -36.25
N LYS A 526 39.65 15.28 -36.56
CA LYS A 526 40.11 15.35 -37.97
C LYS A 526 41.18 14.30 -38.30
N LYS A 527 40.73 13.06 -38.50
CA LYS A 527 41.36 12.16 -39.47
C LYS A 527 41.01 12.66 -40.88
N GLY A 528 41.95 13.39 -41.50
CA GLY A 528 42.03 13.57 -42.95
C GLY A 528 41.47 14.89 -43.52
N GLY A 529 42.35 15.69 -44.13
CA GLY A 529 42.00 16.56 -45.25
C GLY A 529 41.70 18.04 -44.94
N SER A 530 42.74 18.88 -45.10
CA SER A 530 42.78 20.26 -45.62
C SER A 530 41.78 21.34 -45.15
N LEU A 531 42.35 22.39 -44.56
CA LEU A 531 41.99 23.83 -44.63
C LEU A 531 40.51 24.26 -44.50
N LEU A 532 40.17 24.80 -43.31
CA LEU A 532 39.50 26.10 -43.12
C LEU A 532 39.22 26.28 -41.62
N LEU A 533 40.10 27.00 -40.91
CA LEU A 533 39.76 27.66 -39.65
C LEU A 533 40.54 28.97 -39.56
N SER A 534 40.23 29.90 -40.47
CA SER A 534 40.59 31.30 -40.36
C SER A 534 39.51 32.02 -39.55
N ALA A 535 39.67 32.13 -38.24
CA ALA A 535 39.12 33.21 -37.41
C ALA A 535 39.51 32.99 -35.94
N LEU A 536 40.67 33.51 -35.55
CA LEU A 536 40.98 34.27 -34.32
C LEU A 536 42.51 34.34 -34.23
N GLY A 537 43.04 35.57 -34.18
CA GLY A 537 44.35 35.93 -34.73
C GLY A 537 45.60 35.49 -33.96
N GLY A 538 46.71 35.55 -34.69
CA GLY A 538 48.08 35.46 -34.14
C GLY A 538 49.10 34.89 -35.13
N THR A 539 49.35 35.55 -36.27
CA THR A 539 50.52 35.26 -37.10
C THR A 539 51.61 36.31 -36.90
N ALA A 540 52.72 35.91 -36.29
CA ALA A 540 54.11 36.35 -36.55
C ALA A 540 54.97 35.48 -35.62
N LEU A 541 55.96 34.68 -36.01
CA LEU A 541 56.97 34.82 -37.05
C LEU A 541 57.38 33.42 -37.57
N CYS A 542 57.89 33.40 -38.80
CA CYS A 542 58.41 32.27 -39.59
C CYS A 542 57.30 31.44 -40.28
N ALA A 543 57.03 31.57 -41.58
CA ALA A 543 57.82 32.12 -42.68
C ALA A 543 56.91 32.54 -43.86
N PRO A 544 57.34 33.43 -44.78
CA PRO A 544 56.67 33.57 -46.06
C PRO A 544 57.43 32.79 -47.14
N GLY A 545 56.83 31.71 -47.62
CA GLY A 545 57.06 31.22 -48.98
C GLY A 545 57.65 29.82 -49.12
N GLY A 546 56.80 28.83 -49.37
CA GLY A 546 57.17 27.56 -49.99
C GLY A 546 56.80 26.30 -49.18
N PRO A 547 56.49 25.17 -49.83
CA PRO A 547 55.87 23.98 -49.22
C PRO A 547 56.81 23.14 -48.34
N TRP A 548 57.87 23.74 -47.78
CA TRP A 548 58.91 23.08 -46.99
C TRP A 548 59.38 23.88 -45.77
N ALA A 549 58.53 24.67 -45.11
CA ALA A 549 58.82 25.21 -43.77
C ALA A 549 58.61 24.15 -42.64
N LEU A 550 58.88 22.88 -42.93
CA LEU A 550 58.66 21.74 -42.03
C LEU A 550 59.83 21.47 -41.06
N ILE A 551 60.88 22.30 -41.04
CA ILE A 551 62.06 22.09 -40.19
C ILE A 551 62.61 23.43 -39.70
N CYS A 552 61.97 24.01 -38.68
CA CYS A 552 62.52 25.09 -37.86
C CYS A 552 61.83 25.02 -36.47
N GLY A 553 62.34 24.34 -35.45
CA GLY A 553 63.44 23.40 -35.32
C GLY A 553 63.16 22.50 -34.12
N ILE A 554 63.31 21.19 -34.30
CA ILE A 554 63.35 20.20 -33.22
C ILE A 554 64.80 20.20 -32.72
N GLY A 555 65.04 20.66 -31.48
CA GLY A 555 66.37 20.54 -30.87
C GLY A 555 66.78 21.62 -29.88
N ALA A 556 65.95 21.94 -28.87
CA ALA A 556 66.39 22.46 -27.57
C ALA A 556 65.20 22.49 -26.58
N GLY A 557 65.19 21.57 -25.61
CA GLY A 557 64.37 21.65 -24.40
C GLY A 557 63.20 20.68 -24.32
N PHE A 558 63.42 19.50 -23.74
CA PHE A 558 62.33 18.70 -23.13
C PHE A 558 61.59 19.46 -22.00
N ALA A 559 62.14 20.60 -21.54
CA ALA A 559 61.49 21.52 -20.60
C ALA A 559 60.49 22.50 -21.27
N THR A 560 60.58 22.73 -22.58
CA THR A 560 59.74 23.71 -23.29
C THR A 560 58.39 23.13 -23.72
N TRP A 561 58.27 21.82 -23.93
CA TRP A 561 56.97 21.18 -24.23
C TRP A 561 56.03 21.20 -23.01
N PHE A 562 56.55 20.84 -21.83
CA PHE A 562 55.82 21.01 -20.56
C PHE A 562 55.55 22.48 -20.23
N ALA A 563 56.37 23.42 -20.70
CA ALA A 563 56.13 24.85 -20.51
C ALA A 563 55.01 25.39 -21.42
N VAL A 564 54.87 24.88 -22.66
CA VAL A 564 53.77 25.25 -23.56
C VAL A 564 52.45 24.68 -23.06
N ASP A 565 52.42 23.39 -22.65
CA ASP A 565 51.25 22.78 -22.00
C ASP A 565 50.88 23.56 -20.73
N LYS A 566 51.87 23.88 -19.88
CA LYS A 566 51.68 24.69 -18.67
C LYS A 566 51.14 26.10 -18.95
N VAL A 567 51.61 26.78 -20.00
CA VAL A 567 51.14 28.13 -20.36
C VAL A 567 49.70 28.10 -20.89
N VAL A 568 49.32 27.09 -21.67
CA VAL A 568 47.94 26.91 -22.15
C VAL A 568 47.01 26.58 -20.98
N ILE A 569 47.43 25.70 -20.07
CA ILE A 569 46.71 25.38 -18.85
C ILE A 569 46.57 26.60 -17.94
N GLU A 570 47.61 27.43 -17.76
CA GLU A 570 47.52 28.66 -16.95
C GLU A 570 46.57 29.70 -17.57
N ILE A 571 46.46 29.74 -18.90
CA ILE A 571 45.49 30.60 -19.61
C ILE A 571 44.07 30.08 -19.44
N ASP A 572 43.85 28.78 -19.60
CA ASP A 572 42.54 28.15 -19.41
C ASP A 572 42.09 28.20 -17.95
N GLU A 573 43.01 28.03 -17.00
CA GLU A 573 42.78 28.18 -15.57
C GLU A 573 42.31 29.61 -15.25
N ARG A 574 43.05 30.63 -15.68
CA ARG A 574 42.66 32.04 -15.47
C ARG A 574 41.33 32.40 -16.13
N ARG A 575 40.91 31.69 -17.18
CA ARG A 575 39.67 32.00 -17.90
C ARG A 575 38.46 31.25 -17.39
N PHE A 576 38.61 29.99 -17.00
CA PHE A 576 37.50 29.07 -16.73
C PHE A 576 37.41 28.57 -15.28
N ARG A 577 38.48 28.70 -14.47
CA ARG A 577 38.48 28.22 -13.08
C ARG A 577 37.40 28.88 -12.25
N ASP A 578 37.31 30.21 -12.27
CA ASP A 578 36.31 30.96 -11.48
C ASP A 578 34.87 30.62 -11.89
N GLN A 579 34.63 30.47 -13.20
CA GLN A 579 33.31 30.10 -13.70
C GLN A 579 32.92 28.67 -13.32
N MET A 580 33.85 27.72 -13.43
CA MET A 580 33.62 26.32 -13.07
C MET A 580 33.45 26.16 -11.56
N ARG A 581 34.23 26.88 -10.76
CA ARG A 581 34.10 26.97 -9.30
C ARG A 581 32.73 27.51 -8.91
N ALA A 582 32.32 28.64 -9.47
CA ALA A 582 31.00 29.22 -9.21
C ALA A 582 29.86 28.26 -9.60
N ASP A 583 30.01 27.54 -10.72
CA ASP A 583 29.02 26.57 -11.18
C ASP A 583 28.92 25.32 -10.28
N LEU A 584 30.05 24.86 -9.76
CA LEU A 584 30.17 23.77 -8.78
C LEU A 584 29.54 24.17 -7.44
N LEU A 585 29.95 25.30 -6.88
CA LEU A 585 29.43 25.82 -5.62
C LEU A 585 27.90 26.04 -5.68
N ALA A 586 27.39 26.63 -6.76
CA ALA A 586 25.95 26.80 -6.94
C ALA A 586 25.18 25.45 -7.02
N THR A 587 25.81 24.41 -7.58
CA THR A 587 25.20 23.09 -7.67
C THR A 587 25.23 22.36 -6.31
N ILE A 588 26.32 22.54 -5.56
CA ILE A 588 26.51 22.02 -4.21
C ILE A 588 25.48 22.65 -3.26
N GLU A 589 25.32 23.97 -3.28
CA GLU A 589 24.34 24.70 -2.46
C GLU A 589 22.91 24.21 -2.68
N GLN A 590 22.50 24.05 -3.95
CA GLN A 590 21.18 23.53 -4.26
C GLN A 590 20.95 22.10 -3.73
N GLN A 591 22.01 21.30 -3.65
CA GLN A 591 21.93 19.92 -3.20
C GLN A 591 21.97 19.83 -1.68
N ARG A 592 22.63 20.78 -1.02
CA ARG A 592 22.52 21.03 0.43
C ARG A 592 21.07 21.26 0.82
N GLU A 593 20.38 22.19 0.13
CA GLU A 593 18.96 22.48 0.40
C GLU A 593 18.04 21.26 0.21
N ARG A 594 18.29 20.46 -0.83
CA ARG A 594 17.52 19.23 -1.11
C ARG A 594 17.75 18.15 -0.05
N LEU A 595 19.00 17.95 0.36
CA LEU A 595 19.35 17.00 1.41
C LEU A 595 18.76 17.44 2.76
N ALA A 596 18.81 18.73 3.07
CA ALA A 596 18.16 19.31 4.25
C ALA A 596 16.65 19.03 4.25
N ALA A 597 15.95 19.31 3.14
CA ALA A 597 14.52 19.06 3.02
C ALA A 597 14.15 17.57 3.22
N LEU A 598 14.96 16.66 2.65
CA LEU A 598 14.78 15.22 2.80
C LEU A 598 14.95 14.77 4.26
N LEU A 599 16.05 15.18 4.91
CA LEU A 599 16.33 14.83 6.30
C LEU A 599 15.26 15.38 7.26
N ARG A 600 14.82 16.63 7.04
CA ARG A 600 13.75 17.25 7.83
C ARG A 600 12.42 16.51 7.69
N THR A 601 12.07 16.10 6.46
CA THR A 601 10.85 15.32 6.22
C THR A 601 10.94 13.95 6.89
N GLN A 602 12.07 13.25 6.76
CA GLN A 602 12.29 11.96 7.41
C GLN A 602 12.16 12.08 8.93
N GLN A 603 12.79 13.08 9.55
CA GLN A 603 12.69 13.31 11.00
C GLN A 603 11.27 13.65 11.44
N ARG A 604 10.57 14.52 10.69
CA ARG A 604 9.16 14.84 10.97
C ARG A 604 8.28 13.59 10.94
N THR A 605 8.42 12.74 9.92
CA THR A 605 7.66 11.49 9.83
C THR A 605 7.99 10.51 10.95
N ALA A 606 9.25 10.43 11.37
CA ALA A 606 9.69 9.54 12.45
C ALA A 606 9.20 10.01 13.83
N ILE A 607 9.24 11.32 14.09
CA ILE A 607 8.69 11.94 15.30
C ILE A 607 7.16 11.74 15.34
N ASP A 608 6.46 12.02 14.23
CA ASP A 608 5.00 11.85 14.15
C ASP A 608 4.59 10.38 14.38
N ALA A 609 5.32 9.42 13.78
CA ALA A 609 5.05 7.99 13.95
C ALA A 609 5.28 7.50 15.39
N GLN A 610 6.30 7.99 16.08
CA GLN A 610 6.57 7.61 17.46
C GLN A 610 5.66 8.30 18.46
N LEU A 611 5.25 9.55 18.23
CA LEU A 611 4.22 10.20 19.04
C LEU A 611 2.87 9.49 18.91
N LEU A 612 2.52 9.03 17.69
CA LEU A 612 1.37 8.14 17.47
C LEU A 612 1.51 6.80 18.21
N ALA A 613 2.73 6.31 18.38
CA ALA A 613 3.01 5.10 19.16
C ALA A 613 2.97 5.34 20.67
N LEU A 614 3.35 6.52 21.18
CA LEU A 614 3.16 6.89 22.59
C LEU A 614 1.68 6.98 22.98
N GLY A 615 0.80 7.24 22.00
CA GLY A 615 -0.66 7.15 22.16
C GLY A 615 -1.25 5.75 21.96
N ARG A 616 -0.44 4.70 21.75
CA ARG A 616 -0.91 3.33 21.47
C ARG A 616 -0.11 2.28 22.25
N SER A 617 -0.79 1.32 22.85
CA SER A 617 -0.13 0.08 23.29
C SER A 617 0.48 -0.66 22.08
N PRO A 618 1.68 -1.26 22.18
CA PRO A 618 2.27 -2.10 21.13
C PRO A 618 1.46 -3.40 20.94
N ASP A 619 0.37 -3.31 20.17
CA ASP A 619 -0.51 -4.37 19.65
C ASP A 619 -0.24 -5.82 20.13
N PRO A 620 -0.58 -6.19 21.38
CA PRO A 620 -0.78 -7.59 21.68
C PRO A 620 -2.16 -7.97 21.13
N ARG A 621 -2.23 -8.55 19.93
CA ARG A 621 -3.49 -9.07 19.36
C ARG A 621 -4.39 -9.71 20.44
N PHE A 622 -5.64 -9.28 20.52
CA PHE A 622 -6.63 -9.88 21.41
C PHE A 622 -7.06 -11.22 20.83
N ILE A 623 -6.69 -12.31 21.50
CA ILE A 623 -7.02 -13.67 21.06
C ILE A 623 -8.18 -14.18 21.93
N PRO A 624 -9.40 -14.35 21.40
CA PRO A 624 -10.55 -14.81 22.19
C PRO A 624 -10.28 -16.09 22.99
N ALA A 625 -9.55 -17.06 22.41
CA ALA A 625 -9.17 -18.30 23.08
C ALA A 625 -8.28 -18.09 24.33
N ARG A 626 -7.43 -17.04 24.33
CA ARG A 626 -6.44 -16.77 25.39
C ARG A 626 -6.94 -15.72 26.39
N ASP A 627 -7.58 -14.68 25.88
CA ASP A 627 -7.88 -13.43 26.59
C ASP A 627 -9.38 -13.30 26.88
N GLY A 628 -10.24 -13.93 26.08
CA GLY A 628 -11.69 -13.83 26.18
C GLY A 628 -12.38 -14.86 27.10
N LEU A 629 -11.67 -15.90 27.54
CA LEU A 629 -12.20 -16.97 28.41
C LEU A 629 -11.68 -16.91 29.86
N ARG A 630 -10.87 -15.92 30.21
CA ARG A 630 -10.36 -15.79 31.59
C ARG A 630 -11.48 -15.26 32.48
N SER A 631 -11.83 -16.02 33.51
CA SER A 631 -12.70 -15.53 34.59
C SER A 631 -12.02 -14.33 35.28
N PRO A 632 -12.76 -13.32 35.75
CA PRO A 632 -12.17 -12.33 36.64
C PRO A 632 -11.54 -13.10 37.80
N MET A 633 -10.23 -12.93 38.01
CA MET A 633 -9.61 -13.41 39.24
C MET A 633 -10.40 -12.76 40.38
N ALA A 634 -11.05 -13.61 41.19
CA ALA A 634 -11.64 -13.15 42.43
C ALA A 634 -10.53 -12.47 43.26
N PRO A 635 -10.83 -11.34 43.91
CA PRO A 635 -9.83 -10.59 44.69
C PRO A 635 -9.19 -11.43 45.80
#